data_AF-A0A1I0R741-F1
#
_entry.id   AF-A0A1I0R741-F1
#
_cell.length_a   1.000
_cell.length_b   1.000
_cell.length_c   1.000
_cell.angle_alpha   90.00
_cell.angle_beta   90.00
_cell.angle_gamma   90.00
#
_symmetry.space_group_name_H-M   'P 1'
#
loop_
_entity.id
_entity.type
_entity.pdbx_description
1 polymer ?
#
loop_
_entity_poly.entity_id
_entity_poly.type
_entity_poly.pdbx_seq_one_letter_code
_entity_poly.pdbx_strand_id
1 'polypeptide(L)'
;MMQTNNYQPKGNPPYDFTGQDLSGKNLEGLDLRKAIMKNTILKGTIFKGVISMQGADLTGAQMGDGTDFSGLDLTGVVFDNKPKFGDNVKQPVKLIKATINFKQLGLLWKCIDLTGAVIKEIPADPGDLIARNSNLTGIDLSKMRLNNVHFYRCVLTGAKFIESILHDAIFGDQCDLTQANFSKAVIPGGVFNKAILTRTNLDGAVLTNASFLNARMDGTIFDNTDLTNCIFSQPASFSRERNNLTSFKKATLNFSTLNKEWSYLDLRETVLQGLNATVNLDNLEALHSNLSGRDFTGYHLDDADFSGATLHDTIFKNAVMNRARLKAVKGEKTIFVGAVLNAASFSNIEELNIATVLKGADFTNARLNNTLFINADLSPYISASKVSTPSKFNGAEMMNGDFSNVNLTEALLSGGIAMHNTNFTGALFKKANLSGAQMGAFSTLFEMLEGTEAYKRLLQHLTLLDPYGTAEIFKEYGYSLSPKGTLIKAEIAGTAWSINTEGTSSLSYQVLKWTSSDGKTVLIVSRPVSAATLSNAIMIDVNLDQADLRNVTATKIELYGPNVKITGAKLQGIKLSNSNLTGIDLTQAVLYKAVLNGASLINVKLTGANLTEAILNDCNLQGAVFTGTQLDGVTLSGSAVSVNIEQTKTAGVFLLASSASMSQHKVLLDELEKVTEPLMADAITRYCSLLNDPRNMTRLMKDIPAFRDTFSEGAVLAVVARDKQWSVTDKTTIYTIEYSPLKNQILLFPATDKKSARVVVTDTLDTCIKALKDKNMSLLLSLYTDLAGIFSTAAVIEVIDKNKTWRIVETDSQKGTIKEYRVWYGYSARGVSGLYMQPLFPKLKDILDRAGVRLRTQAWISKGTVIDSWNIDNDLLNPDNKDTGYVKIEVIKESSGNVSFYGTNLRVAQINDKRERELFIRSYQSTVLAKSGTTTKDCGSDGSNSVFGPDTICPNTMKFSTNRLERRSWEEMLRVSRLP
;
A
#
# COMPACT_ATOMS: atom_id res chain seq x y z
N MET A 1 45.22 -61.63 26.08
CA MET A 1 46.10 -61.20 24.97
C MET A 1 45.22 -60.68 23.84
N MET A 2 45.03 -59.36 23.72
CA MET A 2 44.56 -58.74 22.48
C MET A 2 45.13 -57.32 22.43
N GLN A 3 46.35 -57.21 21.92
CA GLN A 3 46.81 -56.00 21.26
C GLN A 3 47.40 -56.40 19.92
N THR A 4 47.01 -55.63 18.90
CA THR A 4 47.67 -55.44 17.61
C THR A 4 47.92 -56.68 16.77
N ASN A 5 47.08 -56.90 15.75
CA ASN A 5 47.55 -57.04 14.37
C ASN A 5 46.37 -57.13 13.39
N ASN A 6 46.35 -56.20 12.44
CA ASN A 6 45.58 -56.28 11.20
C ASN A 6 46.16 -57.40 10.33
N TYR A 7 45.79 -58.65 10.61
CA TYR A 7 45.88 -59.78 9.68
C TYR A 7 45.02 -60.93 10.25
N GLN A 8 43.85 -61.18 9.66
CA GLN A 8 43.12 -62.43 9.91
C GLN A 8 43.73 -63.54 9.02
N PRO A 9 44.28 -64.63 9.58
CA PRO A 9 44.55 -65.83 8.81
C PRO A 9 43.23 -66.55 8.49
N LYS A 10 43.03 -66.95 7.24
CA LYS A 10 41.98 -67.91 6.84
C LYS A 10 42.15 -69.19 7.67
N GLY A 11 41.13 -69.58 8.44
CA GLY A 11 40.98 -70.97 8.89
C GLY A 11 40.71 -71.26 10.36
N ASN A 12 40.48 -70.28 11.26
CA ASN A 12 40.04 -70.63 12.62
C ASN A 12 38.52 -70.88 12.71
N PRO A 13 38.07 -71.81 13.57
CA PRO A 13 36.65 -72.02 13.85
C PRO A 13 36.01 -70.72 14.37
N PRO A 14 34.68 -70.57 14.26
CA PRO A 14 34.00 -69.43 14.85
C PRO A 14 34.39 -69.27 16.32
N TYR A 15 34.52 -68.02 16.79
CA TYR A 15 34.77 -67.76 18.21
C TYR A 15 33.74 -68.52 19.06
N ASP A 16 34.20 -69.37 19.99
CA ASP A 16 33.36 -70.10 20.91
C ASP A 16 33.46 -69.47 22.31
N PHE A 17 32.40 -68.76 22.67
CA PHE A 17 32.21 -68.09 23.96
C PHE A 17 31.22 -68.86 24.85
N THR A 18 30.90 -70.13 24.54
CA THR A 18 29.87 -70.89 25.25
C THR A 18 30.07 -70.82 26.78
N GLY A 19 29.06 -70.31 27.49
CA GLY A 19 29.04 -70.18 28.95
C GLY A 19 29.97 -69.11 29.55
N GLN A 20 30.66 -68.31 28.73
CA GLN A 20 31.58 -67.28 29.23
C GLN A 20 30.85 -66.04 29.75
N ASP A 21 31.53 -65.29 30.62
CA ASP A 21 31.08 -63.96 31.06
C ASP A 21 31.81 -62.86 30.31
N LEU A 22 31.08 -62.20 29.40
CA LEU A 22 31.56 -61.06 28.62
C LEU A 22 31.03 -59.73 29.16
N SER A 23 30.52 -59.70 30.39
CA SER A 23 29.90 -58.50 30.94
C SER A 23 30.82 -57.27 30.87
N GLY A 24 30.28 -56.17 30.37
CA GLY A 24 31.00 -54.89 30.20
C GLY A 24 32.15 -54.89 29.17
N LYS A 25 32.36 -55.98 28.41
CA LYS A 25 33.43 -56.03 27.40
C LYS A 25 33.07 -55.23 26.15
N ASN A 26 34.08 -54.62 25.52
CA ASN A 26 33.95 -53.99 24.21
C ASN A 26 34.50 -54.93 23.11
N LEU A 27 33.65 -55.25 22.14
CA LEU A 27 33.94 -56.16 21.03
C LEU A 27 34.06 -55.43 19.68
N GLU A 28 34.13 -54.11 19.68
CA GLU A 28 34.31 -53.27 18.50
C GLU A 28 35.47 -53.75 17.60
N GLY A 29 35.26 -53.73 16.29
CA GLY A 29 36.24 -54.14 15.28
C GLY A 29 36.41 -55.64 15.12
N LEU A 30 35.79 -56.48 15.96
CA LEU A 30 35.79 -57.94 15.76
C LEU A 30 34.85 -58.35 14.63
N ASP A 31 35.23 -59.39 13.89
CA ASP A 31 34.34 -60.11 12.97
C ASP A 31 33.85 -61.38 13.67
N LEU A 32 32.57 -61.38 14.03
CA LEU A 32 31.92 -62.41 14.84
C LEU A 32 31.01 -63.30 13.98
N ARG A 33 31.26 -63.39 12.67
CA ARG A 33 30.53 -64.31 11.78
C ARG A 33 30.60 -65.75 12.31
N LYS A 34 29.42 -66.37 12.42
CA LYS A 34 29.22 -67.74 12.92
C LYS A 34 29.66 -68.00 14.37
N ALA A 35 29.99 -66.96 15.15
CA ALA A 35 30.43 -67.11 16.55
C ALA A 35 29.41 -67.90 17.39
N ILE A 36 29.87 -68.81 18.24
CA ILE A 36 29.03 -69.59 19.15
C ILE A 36 29.06 -68.88 20.51
N MET A 37 27.92 -68.32 20.93
CA MET A 37 27.75 -67.56 22.18
C MET A 37 26.66 -68.18 23.06
N LYS A 38 26.53 -69.52 23.03
CA LYS A 38 25.48 -70.21 23.79
C LYS A 38 25.63 -70.02 25.29
N ASN A 39 24.56 -69.68 25.99
CA ASN A 39 24.55 -69.47 27.45
C ASN A 39 25.58 -68.43 27.96
N THR A 40 26.06 -67.53 27.10
CA THR A 40 27.04 -66.49 27.46
C THR A 40 26.37 -65.36 28.25
N ILE A 41 27.05 -64.80 29.25
CA ILE A 41 26.57 -63.59 29.95
C ILE A 41 27.05 -62.36 29.17
N LEU A 42 26.11 -61.58 28.63
CA LEU A 42 26.36 -60.44 27.73
C LEU A 42 25.98 -59.09 28.36
N LYS A 43 25.83 -59.03 29.68
CA LYS A 43 25.33 -57.84 30.38
C LYS A 43 26.24 -56.63 30.17
N GLY A 44 25.74 -55.54 29.61
CA GLY A 44 26.55 -54.35 29.30
C GLY A 44 27.64 -54.56 28.26
N THR A 45 27.63 -55.66 27.50
CA THR A 45 28.61 -55.90 26.42
C THR A 45 28.37 -54.95 25.25
N ILE A 46 29.43 -54.38 24.69
CA ILE A 46 29.37 -53.43 23.57
C ILE A 46 29.72 -54.17 22.27
N PHE A 47 28.72 -54.38 21.42
CA PHE A 47 28.87 -54.91 20.06
C PHE A 47 28.85 -53.80 18.99
N LYS A 48 28.53 -52.55 19.36
CA LYS A 48 28.60 -51.41 18.44
C LYS A 48 29.98 -51.35 17.76
N GLY A 49 29.98 -51.36 16.43
CA GLY A 49 31.22 -51.35 15.63
C GLY A 49 31.84 -52.73 15.36
N VAL A 50 31.19 -53.83 15.76
CA VAL A 50 31.50 -55.19 15.27
C VAL A 50 31.29 -55.24 13.74
N ILE A 51 32.22 -55.89 13.04
CA ILE A 51 32.24 -55.96 11.56
C ILE A 51 31.02 -56.74 11.04
N SER A 52 30.72 -57.89 11.64
CA SER A 52 29.54 -58.70 11.30
C SER A 52 29.27 -59.74 12.39
N MET A 53 27.99 -60.07 12.59
CA MET A 53 27.54 -61.17 13.44
C MET A 53 26.77 -62.24 12.65
N GLN A 54 26.88 -62.25 11.32
CA GLN A 54 26.06 -63.13 10.49
C GLN A 54 26.29 -64.60 10.85
N GLY A 55 25.22 -65.32 11.18
CA GLY A 55 25.24 -66.73 11.58
C GLY A 55 25.69 -66.99 13.01
N ALA A 56 25.93 -65.96 13.84
CA ALA A 56 26.27 -66.15 15.25
C ALA A 56 25.10 -66.78 16.03
N ASP A 57 25.40 -67.61 17.03
CA ASP A 57 24.41 -68.34 17.83
C ASP A 57 24.43 -67.87 19.29
N LEU A 58 23.42 -67.07 19.66
CA LEU A 58 23.23 -66.50 21.00
C LEU A 58 22.16 -67.27 21.81
N THR A 59 21.89 -68.54 21.47
CA THR A 59 20.91 -69.35 22.21
C THR A 59 21.26 -69.43 23.71
N GLY A 60 20.33 -69.06 24.58
CA GLY A 60 20.51 -69.00 26.04
C GLY A 60 21.36 -67.84 26.56
N ALA A 61 21.82 -66.92 25.71
CA ALA A 61 22.64 -65.79 26.13
C ALA A 61 21.86 -64.82 27.05
N GLN A 62 22.49 -64.40 28.15
CA GLN A 62 21.90 -63.47 29.12
C GLN A 62 22.25 -62.03 28.75
N MET A 63 21.34 -61.37 28.03
CA MET A 63 21.45 -59.96 27.67
C MET A 63 20.79 -59.06 28.73
N GLY A 64 21.15 -57.77 28.76
CA GLY A 64 20.61 -56.80 29.70
C GLY A 64 21.65 -55.80 30.18
N ASP A 65 21.27 -54.91 31.09
CA ASP A 65 22.18 -53.95 31.74
C ASP A 65 23.08 -53.18 30.75
N GLY A 66 22.49 -52.72 29.64
CA GLY A 66 23.17 -51.88 28.66
C GLY A 66 23.89 -52.61 27.53
N THR A 67 23.61 -53.89 27.25
CA THR A 67 24.13 -54.58 26.05
C THR A 67 23.83 -53.75 24.80
N ASP A 68 24.84 -53.48 23.97
CA ASP A 68 24.75 -52.52 22.87
C ASP A 68 25.02 -53.17 21.50
N PHE A 69 23.94 -53.42 20.75
CA PHE A 69 23.94 -53.96 19.38
C PHE A 69 23.77 -52.86 18.31
N SER A 70 24.00 -51.59 18.65
CA SER A 70 23.69 -50.47 17.76
C SER A 70 24.38 -50.58 16.39
N GLY A 71 23.61 -50.35 15.33
CA GLY A 71 24.07 -50.34 13.94
C GLY A 71 24.31 -51.71 13.29
N LEU A 72 24.07 -52.81 14.00
CA LEU A 72 24.32 -54.16 13.49
C LEU A 72 23.14 -54.71 12.67
N ASP A 73 23.45 -55.56 11.69
CA ASP A 73 22.48 -56.45 11.07
C ASP A 73 22.44 -57.78 11.85
N LEU A 74 21.33 -58.01 12.54
CA LEU A 74 21.07 -59.18 13.37
C LEU A 74 20.19 -60.21 12.66
N THR A 75 19.80 -59.99 11.41
CA THR A 75 18.84 -60.86 10.69
C THR A 75 19.33 -62.29 10.52
N GLY A 76 20.64 -62.52 10.52
CA GLY A 76 21.26 -63.85 10.51
C GLY A 76 21.71 -64.39 11.86
N VAL A 77 21.41 -63.72 12.97
CA VAL A 77 21.80 -64.14 14.33
C VAL A 77 20.74 -65.08 14.91
N VAL A 78 21.15 -66.20 15.49
CA VAL A 78 20.25 -67.14 16.15
C VAL A 78 20.03 -66.69 17.59
N PHE A 79 18.79 -66.46 17.98
CA PHE A 79 18.36 -66.15 19.34
C PHE A 79 17.45 -67.26 19.88
N ASP A 80 17.17 -67.22 21.18
CA ASP A 80 16.10 -68.01 21.77
C ASP A 80 14.74 -67.71 21.11
N ASN A 81 13.79 -68.64 21.23
CA ASN A 81 12.41 -68.41 20.78
C ASN A 81 11.72 -67.24 21.51
N LYS A 82 12.24 -66.82 22.68
CA LYS A 82 11.81 -65.66 23.47
C LYS A 82 13.03 -65.01 24.15
N PRO A 83 13.82 -64.22 23.41
CA PRO A 83 15.03 -63.63 23.99
C PRO A 83 14.66 -62.62 25.07
N LYS A 84 15.41 -62.64 26.17
CA LYS A 84 15.23 -61.71 27.28
C LYS A 84 16.22 -60.55 27.12
N PHE A 85 15.71 -59.37 26.81
CA PHE A 85 16.50 -58.13 26.66
C PHE A 85 16.70 -57.37 27.99
N GLY A 86 16.52 -58.04 29.14
CA GLY A 86 16.70 -57.46 30.48
C GLY A 86 15.50 -56.68 31.02
N ASP A 87 15.63 -56.20 32.26
CA ASP A 87 14.55 -55.53 33.03
C ASP A 87 14.97 -54.15 33.60
N ASN A 88 16.18 -53.69 33.28
CA ASN A 88 16.78 -52.49 33.87
C ASN A 88 16.47 -51.23 33.04
N VAL A 89 15.54 -50.41 33.52
CA VAL A 89 15.10 -49.17 32.85
C VAL A 89 16.24 -48.16 32.65
N LYS A 90 17.24 -48.12 33.55
CA LYS A 90 18.37 -47.16 33.46
C LYS A 90 19.42 -47.59 32.45
N GLN A 91 19.44 -48.88 32.08
CA GLN A 91 20.42 -49.45 31.18
C GLN A 91 19.72 -50.40 30.19
N PRO A 92 18.90 -49.85 29.27
CA PRO A 92 18.18 -50.65 28.31
C PRO A 92 19.15 -51.33 27.34
N VAL A 93 18.73 -52.46 26.77
CA VAL A 93 19.45 -53.05 25.63
C VAL A 93 19.29 -52.12 24.43
N LYS A 94 20.41 -51.79 23.79
CA LYS A 94 20.43 -50.85 22.67
C LYS A 94 20.46 -51.60 21.35
N LEU A 95 19.49 -51.32 20.51
CA LEU A 95 19.37 -51.77 19.12
C LEU A 95 19.25 -50.56 18.19
N ILE A 96 19.90 -49.45 18.55
CA ILE A 96 19.78 -48.18 17.85
C ILE A 96 20.29 -48.36 16.41
N LYS A 97 19.43 -48.08 15.43
CA LYS A 97 19.69 -48.28 13.99
C LYS A 97 20.11 -49.71 13.61
N ALA A 98 19.85 -50.70 14.47
CA ALA A 98 20.08 -52.08 14.14
C ALA A 98 18.99 -52.59 13.18
N THR A 99 19.32 -53.62 12.40
CA THR A 99 18.34 -54.37 11.61
C THR A 99 18.08 -55.70 12.29
N ILE A 100 16.83 -56.03 12.61
CA ILE A 100 16.46 -57.25 13.33
C ILE A 100 15.19 -57.85 12.72
N ASN A 101 15.08 -59.18 12.66
CA ASN A 101 13.84 -59.83 12.23
C ASN A 101 12.81 -59.83 13.37
N PHE A 102 11.54 -59.62 13.04
CA PHE A 102 10.44 -59.61 14.02
C PHE A 102 10.40 -60.89 14.85
N LYS A 103 10.63 -62.06 14.23
CA LYS A 103 10.70 -63.36 14.92
C LYS A 103 11.74 -63.39 16.06
N GLN A 104 12.84 -62.65 15.91
CA GLN A 104 13.90 -62.57 16.91
C GLN A 104 13.53 -61.59 18.02
N LEU A 105 12.88 -60.47 17.67
CA LEU A 105 12.50 -59.45 18.65
C LEU A 105 11.29 -59.88 19.51
N GLY A 106 10.35 -60.61 18.90
CA GLY A 106 9.11 -61.07 19.54
C GLY A 106 8.13 -59.93 19.87
N LEU A 107 7.15 -60.26 20.73
CA LEU A 107 6.01 -59.40 21.09
C LEU A 107 6.16 -58.61 22.40
N LEU A 108 7.27 -58.81 23.12
CA LEU A 108 7.50 -58.22 24.45
C LEU A 108 8.72 -57.30 24.44
N TRP A 109 8.50 -56.00 24.29
CA TRP A 109 9.55 -54.99 24.18
C TRP A 109 9.73 -54.25 25.50
N LYS A 110 10.49 -54.84 26.42
CA LYS A 110 10.70 -54.30 27.76
C LYS A 110 12.13 -53.78 27.91
N CYS A 111 12.28 -52.55 28.39
CA CYS A 111 13.58 -51.91 28.65
C CYS A 111 14.55 -52.00 27.46
N ILE A 112 14.07 -51.63 26.27
CA ILE A 112 14.83 -51.69 25.02
C ILE A 112 14.85 -50.33 24.31
N ASP A 113 15.95 -50.01 23.64
CA ASP A 113 16.08 -48.84 22.78
C ASP A 113 16.17 -49.27 21.30
N LEU A 114 15.05 -49.09 20.60
CA LEU A 114 14.85 -49.36 19.17
C LEU A 114 14.95 -48.09 18.32
N THR A 115 15.61 -47.03 18.80
CA THR A 115 15.68 -45.75 18.07
C THR A 115 16.18 -45.95 16.64
N GLY A 116 15.34 -45.67 15.66
CA GLY A 116 15.63 -45.83 14.24
C GLY A 116 15.97 -47.26 13.79
N ALA A 117 15.63 -48.29 14.58
CA ALA A 117 15.81 -49.68 14.21
C ALA A 117 14.91 -50.07 13.04
N VAL A 118 15.39 -50.99 12.20
CA VAL A 118 14.62 -51.56 11.08
C VAL A 118 14.18 -52.97 11.47
N ILE A 119 12.88 -53.16 11.64
CA ILE A 119 12.31 -54.48 11.92
C ILE A 119 11.87 -55.11 10.59
N LYS A 120 12.48 -56.23 10.23
CA LYS A 120 12.14 -56.99 9.02
C LYS A 120 11.16 -58.12 9.34
N GLU A 121 10.47 -58.60 8.30
CA GLU A 121 9.60 -59.79 8.38
C GLU A 121 8.48 -59.67 9.44
N ILE A 122 7.90 -58.47 9.61
CA ILE A 122 6.74 -58.29 10.50
C ILE A 122 5.55 -59.05 9.89
N PRO A 123 4.95 -60.02 10.60
CA PRO A 123 3.79 -60.75 10.10
C PRO A 123 2.56 -59.83 9.98
N ALA A 124 1.63 -60.20 9.10
CA ALA A 124 0.43 -59.40 8.80
C ALA A 124 -0.49 -59.19 10.02
N ASP A 125 -0.46 -60.14 10.96
CA ASP A 125 -1.10 -60.06 12.29
C ASP A 125 -0.10 -60.67 13.30
N PRO A 126 0.75 -59.85 13.93
CA PRO A 126 1.75 -60.33 14.86
C PRO A 126 1.17 -60.75 16.23
N GLY A 127 -0.08 -60.39 16.54
CA GLY A 127 -0.67 -60.58 17.87
C GLY A 127 -0.35 -59.46 18.87
N ASP A 128 -0.49 -59.76 20.16
CA ASP A 128 -0.44 -58.79 21.28
C ASP A 128 0.94 -58.17 21.49
N LEU A 129 1.16 -56.96 20.97
CA LEU A 129 2.41 -56.23 21.16
C LEU A 129 2.40 -55.44 22.47
N ILE A 130 3.27 -55.80 23.42
CA ILE A 130 3.40 -55.09 24.70
C ILE A 130 4.81 -54.50 24.81
N ALA A 131 4.87 -53.18 24.91
CA ALA A 131 6.11 -52.44 25.14
C ALA A 131 6.05 -51.67 26.47
N ARG A 132 7.13 -51.73 27.25
CA ARG A 132 7.22 -51.10 28.58
C ARG A 132 8.58 -50.49 28.83
N ASN A 133 8.61 -49.21 29.23
CA ASN A 133 9.85 -48.49 29.55
C ASN A 133 10.89 -48.55 28.41
N SER A 134 10.43 -48.40 27.17
CA SER A 134 11.23 -48.61 25.97
C SER A 134 11.26 -47.36 25.10
N ASN A 135 12.40 -47.10 24.46
CA ASN A 135 12.56 -46.03 23.50
C ASN A 135 12.34 -46.60 22.09
N LEU A 136 11.30 -46.13 21.43
CA LEU A 136 10.79 -46.58 20.13
C LEU A 136 10.79 -45.41 19.12
N THR A 137 11.66 -44.42 19.34
CA THR A 137 11.75 -43.23 18.52
C THR A 137 11.95 -43.58 17.04
N GLY A 138 11.08 -43.05 16.18
CA GLY A 138 11.12 -43.23 14.73
C GLY A 138 10.77 -44.63 14.23
N ILE A 139 10.25 -45.52 15.08
CA ILE A 139 9.83 -46.87 14.64
C ILE A 139 8.73 -46.79 13.58
N ASP A 140 8.78 -47.67 12.58
CA ASP A 140 7.76 -47.74 11.53
C ASP A 140 6.90 -48.99 11.69
N LEU A 141 5.64 -48.78 12.06
CA LEU A 141 4.58 -49.77 12.21
C LEU A 141 3.40 -49.47 11.27
N SER A 142 3.65 -48.73 10.18
CA SER A 142 2.63 -48.35 9.21
C SER A 142 2.00 -49.58 8.56
N LYS A 143 0.69 -49.51 8.27
CA LYS A 143 -0.11 -50.55 7.59
C LYS A 143 -0.22 -51.89 8.32
N MET A 144 0.29 -51.98 9.56
CA MET A 144 0.19 -53.18 10.37
C MET A 144 -1.20 -53.32 10.97
N ARG A 145 -1.66 -54.56 11.15
CA ARG A 145 -2.79 -54.89 12.03
C ARG A 145 -2.23 -55.37 13.35
N LEU A 146 -2.53 -54.67 14.44
CA LEU A 146 -2.04 -54.99 15.77
C LEU A 146 -3.24 -55.04 16.73
N ASN A 147 -3.37 -56.14 17.45
CA ASN A 147 -4.42 -56.35 18.45
C ASN A 147 -3.81 -56.21 19.86
N ASN A 148 -4.56 -55.71 20.84
CA ASN A 148 -4.14 -55.57 22.25
C ASN A 148 -2.78 -54.85 22.43
N VAL A 149 -2.56 -53.76 21.69
CA VAL A 149 -1.27 -53.07 21.71
C VAL A 149 -1.13 -52.21 22.94
N HIS A 150 -0.13 -52.48 23.76
CA HIS A 150 0.07 -51.75 25.01
C HIS A 150 1.45 -51.10 25.07
N PHE A 151 1.48 -49.77 24.98
CA PHE A 151 2.66 -48.94 25.23
C PHE A 151 2.54 -48.27 26.59
N TYR A 152 3.40 -48.67 27.54
CA TYR A 152 3.47 -48.06 28.87
C TYR A 152 4.82 -47.39 29.08
N ARG A 153 4.83 -46.07 29.36
CA ARG A 153 6.06 -45.30 29.60
C ARG A 153 7.07 -45.43 28.44
N CYS A 154 6.56 -45.45 27.22
CA CYS A 154 7.37 -45.55 26.01
C CYS A 154 7.66 -44.16 25.43
N VAL A 155 8.80 -44.02 24.76
CA VAL A 155 9.12 -42.86 23.92
C VAL A 155 8.90 -43.26 22.47
N LEU A 156 7.86 -42.73 21.84
CA LEU A 156 7.42 -43.01 20.47
C LEU A 156 7.53 -41.74 19.59
N THR A 157 8.47 -40.86 19.91
CA THR A 157 8.69 -39.62 19.17
C THR A 157 8.93 -39.93 17.68
N GLY A 158 8.17 -39.31 16.78
CA GLY A 158 8.29 -39.54 15.34
C GLY A 158 7.93 -40.95 14.86
N ALA A 159 7.36 -41.81 15.71
CA ALA A 159 6.91 -43.14 15.32
C ALA A 159 5.81 -43.08 14.25
N LYS A 160 5.76 -44.06 13.36
CA LYS A 160 4.80 -44.11 12.25
C LYS A 160 3.83 -45.27 12.41
N PHE A 161 2.56 -44.94 12.35
CA PHE A 161 1.40 -45.82 12.43
C PHE A 161 0.45 -45.57 11.26
N ILE A 162 0.97 -45.04 10.15
CA ILE A 162 0.19 -44.59 8.99
C ILE A 162 -0.64 -45.76 8.45
N GLU A 163 -1.95 -45.56 8.28
CA GLU A 163 -2.88 -46.60 7.76
C GLU A 163 -2.85 -47.93 8.55
N SER A 164 -2.35 -47.93 9.79
CA SER A 164 -2.38 -49.11 10.67
C SER A 164 -3.78 -49.36 11.26
N ILE A 165 -4.03 -50.58 11.71
CA ILE A 165 -5.23 -50.96 12.47
C ILE A 165 -4.76 -51.39 13.86
N LEU A 166 -5.19 -50.67 14.88
CA LEU A 166 -4.75 -50.81 16.26
C LEU A 166 -5.98 -51.08 17.15
N HIS A 167 -6.38 -52.35 17.26
CA HIS A 167 -7.49 -52.74 18.12
C HIS A 167 -7.04 -52.79 19.59
N ASP A 168 -7.86 -52.23 20.48
CA ASP A 168 -7.61 -52.20 21.93
C ASP A 168 -6.24 -51.59 22.30
N ALA A 169 -5.86 -50.52 21.57
CA ALA A 169 -4.57 -49.88 21.74
C ALA A 169 -4.54 -48.94 22.96
N ILE A 170 -3.54 -49.14 23.82
CA ILE A 170 -3.30 -48.35 25.03
C ILE A 170 -1.94 -47.66 24.91
N PHE A 171 -1.97 -46.32 24.90
CA PHE A 171 -0.82 -45.43 25.01
C PHE A 171 -0.85 -44.76 26.39
N GLY A 172 -0.60 -45.54 27.44
CA GLY A 172 -0.79 -45.14 28.83
C GLY A 172 0.50 -44.70 29.54
N ASP A 173 0.34 -44.07 30.72
CA ASP A 173 1.44 -43.68 31.62
C ASP A 173 2.49 -42.77 30.95
N GLN A 174 2.11 -41.55 30.57
CA GLN A 174 3.04 -40.53 30.03
C GLN A 174 3.82 -41.00 28.80
N CYS A 175 3.19 -41.82 27.96
CA CYS A 175 3.77 -42.21 26.68
C CYS A 175 4.01 -40.96 25.81
N ASP A 176 5.23 -40.80 25.29
CA ASP A 176 5.61 -39.65 24.46
C ASP A 176 5.36 -39.97 22.98
N LEU A 177 4.31 -39.42 22.41
CA LEU A 177 3.93 -39.55 21.00
C LEU A 177 4.28 -38.30 20.18
N THR A 178 5.19 -37.46 20.68
CA THR A 178 5.55 -36.19 20.03
C THR A 178 5.92 -36.41 18.56
N GLN A 179 5.26 -35.72 17.64
CA GLN A 179 5.47 -35.87 16.18
C GLN A 179 5.22 -37.27 15.61
N ALA A 180 4.61 -38.20 16.37
CA ALA A 180 4.17 -39.48 15.84
C ALA A 180 3.09 -39.28 14.77
N ASN A 181 2.99 -40.20 13.82
CA ASN A 181 2.07 -40.12 12.69
C ASN A 181 1.11 -41.30 12.65
N PHE A 182 -0.15 -41.04 12.95
CA PHE A 182 -1.30 -41.94 12.91
C PHE A 182 -2.27 -41.59 11.76
N SER A 183 -1.82 -40.87 10.74
CA SER A 183 -2.70 -40.46 9.63
C SER A 183 -3.40 -41.68 9.03
N LYS A 184 -4.73 -41.63 8.94
CA LYS A 184 -5.61 -42.69 8.45
C LYS A 184 -5.53 -44.02 9.22
N ALA A 185 -4.97 -44.04 10.43
CA ALA A 185 -4.98 -45.22 11.28
C ALA A 185 -6.40 -45.49 11.81
N VAL A 186 -6.71 -46.76 12.07
CA VAL A 186 -7.98 -47.20 12.65
C VAL A 186 -7.72 -47.66 14.09
N ILE A 187 -8.20 -46.88 15.07
CA ILE A 187 -7.89 -47.05 16.51
C ILE A 187 -9.19 -46.99 17.34
N PRO A 188 -10.13 -47.93 17.13
CA PRO A 188 -11.39 -47.94 17.88
C PRO A 188 -11.12 -48.22 19.36
N GLY A 189 -11.69 -47.42 20.25
CA GLY A 189 -11.49 -47.54 21.70
C GLY A 189 -10.09 -47.18 22.18
N GLY A 190 -9.26 -46.54 21.34
CA GLY A 190 -7.87 -46.20 21.68
C GLY A 190 -7.75 -45.34 22.94
N VAL A 191 -6.84 -45.70 23.83
CA VAL A 191 -6.62 -45.01 25.11
C VAL A 191 -5.32 -44.21 25.06
N PHE A 192 -5.42 -42.89 24.95
CA PHE A 192 -4.30 -41.93 24.95
C PHE A 192 -4.16 -41.18 26.28
N ASN A 193 -4.71 -41.75 27.35
CA ASN A 193 -4.79 -41.06 28.63
C ASN A 193 -3.41 -40.73 29.20
N LYS A 194 -3.22 -39.46 29.60
CA LYS A 194 -1.94 -38.89 30.07
C LYS A 194 -0.78 -38.94 29.07
N ALA A 195 -1.02 -39.28 27.80
CA ALA A 195 0.00 -39.28 26.77
C ALA A 195 0.38 -37.85 26.35
N ILE A 196 1.58 -37.68 25.78
CA ILE A 196 2.04 -36.44 25.17
C ILE A 196 1.88 -36.57 23.66
N LEU A 197 0.92 -35.86 23.08
CA LEU A 197 0.60 -35.88 21.65
C LEU A 197 1.07 -34.60 20.94
N THR A 198 2.10 -33.94 21.45
CA THR A 198 2.57 -32.68 20.89
C THR A 198 2.95 -32.85 19.42
N ARG A 199 2.27 -32.13 18.51
CA ARG A 199 2.44 -32.26 17.05
C ARG A 199 2.23 -33.66 16.48
N THR A 200 1.50 -34.53 17.19
CA THR A 200 1.09 -35.83 16.65
C THR A 200 0.10 -35.61 15.51
N ASN A 201 0.25 -36.36 14.42
CA ASN A 201 -0.65 -36.32 13.28
C ASN A 201 -1.70 -37.44 13.38
N LEU A 202 -2.96 -37.09 13.56
CA LEU A 202 -4.12 -37.98 13.56
C LEU A 202 -5.06 -37.71 12.37
N ASP A 203 -4.57 -37.05 11.30
CA ASP A 203 -5.36 -36.70 10.12
C ASP A 203 -6.08 -37.93 9.52
N GLY A 204 -7.40 -37.85 9.44
CA GLY A 204 -8.28 -38.90 8.91
C GLY A 204 -8.27 -40.21 9.71
N ALA A 205 -7.79 -40.21 10.96
CA ALA A 205 -7.81 -41.40 11.80
C ALA A 205 -9.24 -41.76 12.23
N VAL A 206 -9.53 -43.05 12.39
CA VAL A 206 -10.81 -43.53 12.94
C VAL A 206 -10.64 -43.76 14.44
N LEU A 207 -11.21 -42.86 15.24
CA LEU A 207 -11.01 -42.78 16.70
C LEU A 207 -12.31 -43.07 17.49
N THR A 208 -13.21 -43.88 16.95
CA THR A 208 -14.50 -44.18 17.60
C THR A 208 -14.31 -44.63 19.05
N ASN A 209 -14.92 -43.92 20.01
CA ASN A 209 -14.83 -44.16 21.45
C ASN A 209 -13.41 -44.03 22.06
N ALA A 210 -12.48 -43.33 21.40
CA ALA A 210 -11.14 -43.10 21.94
C ALA A 210 -11.16 -42.15 23.17
N SER A 211 -10.17 -42.29 24.04
CA SER A 211 -10.04 -41.51 25.27
C SER A 211 -8.73 -40.72 25.30
N PHE A 212 -8.83 -39.41 25.60
CA PHE A 212 -7.74 -38.44 25.69
C PHE A 212 -7.66 -37.79 27.08
N LEU A 213 -8.09 -38.49 28.14
CA LEU A 213 -8.13 -37.94 29.48
C LEU A 213 -6.73 -37.54 29.95
N ASN A 214 -6.57 -36.26 30.30
CA ASN A 214 -5.34 -35.63 30.75
C ASN A 214 -4.18 -35.73 29.75
N ALA A 215 -4.50 -35.97 28.47
CA ALA A 215 -3.51 -35.97 27.39
C ALA A 215 -3.10 -34.54 27.04
N ARG A 216 -1.82 -34.33 26.70
CA ARG A 216 -1.31 -33.04 26.20
C ARG A 216 -1.37 -33.02 24.68
N MET A 217 -2.13 -32.11 24.09
CA MET A 217 -2.42 -32.11 22.65
C MET A 217 -1.95 -30.83 21.95
N ASP A 218 -0.83 -30.27 22.42
CA ASP A 218 -0.22 -29.06 21.87
C ASP A 218 0.17 -29.24 20.40
N GLY A 219 -0.55 -28.61 19.46
CA GLY A 219 -0.26 -28.70 18.03
C GLY A 219 -0.65 -30.03 17.38
N THR A 220 -1.41 -30.88 18.05
CA THR A 220 -1.93 -32.13 17.47
C THR A 220 -2.84 -31.82 16.28
N ILE A 221 -2.77 -32.66 15.25
CA ILE A 221 -3.58 -32.51 14.02
C ILE A 221 -4.69 -33.56 14.05
N PHE A 222 -5.93 -33.14 14.24
CA PHE A 222 -7.15 -33.96 14.19
C PHE A 222 -7.93 -33.75 12.90
N ASP A 223 -7.28 -33.26 11.85
CA ASP A 223 -7.94 -32.94 10.59
C ASP A 223 -8.72 -34.14 10.04
N ASN A 224 -9.83 -33.87 9.35
CA ASN A 224 -10.69 -34.89 8.72
C ASN A 224 -11.13 -36.05 9.64
N THR A 225 -11.19 -35.82 10.97
CA THR A 225 -11.49 -36.86 11.96
C THR A 225 -12.84 -36.63 12.63
N ASP A 226 -13.57 -37.72 12.92
CA ASP A 226 -14.76 -37.68 13.77
C ASP A 226 -14.39 -37.97 15.24
N LEU A 227 -14.58 -36.96 16.09
CA LEU A 227 -14.29 -36.96 17.52
C LEU A 227 -15.55 -36.93 18.38
N THR A 228 -16.74 -37.06 17.79
CA THR A 228 -18.03 -36.89 18.49
C THR A 228 -18.24 -37.86 19.65
N ASN A 229 -17.68 -39.08 19.54
CA ASN A 229 -17.74 -40.09 20.59
C ASN A 229 -16.42 -40.22 21.39
N CYS A 230 -15.47 -39.29 21.20
CA CYS A 230 -14.23 -39.29 21.97
C CYS A 230 -14.42 -38.68 23.36
N ILE A 231 -13.61 -39.13 24.32
CA ILE A 231 -13.63 -38.65 25.70
C ILE A 231 -12.45 -37.70 25.93
N PHE A 232 -12.72 -36.47 26.34
CA PHE A 232 -11.72 -35.45 26.66
C PHE A 232 -11.80 -35.01 28.12
N SER A 233 -10.70 -34.45 28.64
CA SER A 233 -10.74 -33.71 29.91
C SER A 233 -11.58 -32.44 29.78
N GLN A 234 -12.05 -31.93 30.91
CA GLN A 234 -12.83 -30.69 31.00
C GLN A 234 -12.10 -29.70 31.94
N PRO A 235 -11.39 -28.69 31.43
CA PRO A 235 -11.14 -28.39 30.00
C PRO A 235 -10.12 -29.36 29.37
N ALA A 236 -10.15 -29.47 28.04
CA ALA A 236 -9.18 -30.26 27.28
C ALA A 236 -7.85 -29.49 27.13
N SER A 237 -6.72 -30.20 27.18
CA SER A 237 -5.39 -29.59 27.10
C SER A 237 -4.92 -29.43 25.65
N PHE A 238 -5.50 -28.49 24.92
CA PHE A 238 -5.05 -28.07 23.60
C PHE A 238 -3.91 -27.03 23.68
N SER A 239 -3.42 -26.62 22.50
CA SER A 239 -2.34 -25.66 22.38
C SER A 239 -2.60 -24.33 23.09
N ARG A 240 -1.51 -23.70 23.54
CA ARG A 240 -1.49 -22.34 24.07
C ARG A 240 -0.51 -21.42 23.32
N GLU A 241 -0.06 -21.85 22.13
CA GLU A 241 1.00 -21.18 21.38
C GLU A 241 0.57 -20.82 19.95
N ARG A 242 0.82 -19.57 19.55
CA ARG A 242 0.47 -19.01 18.24
C ARG A 242 1.04 -19.81 17.05
N ASN A 243 2.22 -20.40 17.21
CA ASN A 243 2.93 -21.10 16.14
C ASN A 243 2.70 -22.62 16.16
N ASN A 244 1.83 -23.12 17.03
CA ASN A 244 1.62 -24.54 17.23
C ASN A 244 0.13 -24.85 17.46
N LEU A 245 -0.74 -24.35 16.57
CA LEU A 245 -2.19 -24.50 16.70
C LEU A 245 -2.58 -25.99 16.74
N THR A 246 -3.46 -26.38 17.67
CA THR A 246 -4.13 -27.69 17.58
C THR A 246 -5.15 -27.59 16.45
N SER A 247 -5.06 -28.50 15.48
CA SER A 247 -5.84 -28.42 14.24
C SER A 247 -7.04 -29.37 14.26
N PHE A 248 -8.21 -28.84 13.91
CA PHE A 248 -9.47 -29.57 13.77
C PHE A 248 -10.06 -29.34 12.38
N LYS A 249 -9.23 -29.10 11.37
CA LYS A 249 -9.71 -28.70 10.05
C LYS A 249 -10.57 -29.82 9.46
N LYS A 250 -11.82 -29.51 9.08
CA LYS A 250 -12.82 -30.50 8.61
C LYS A 250 -13.15 -31.62 9.60
N ALA A 251 -12.72 -31.51 10.86
CA ALA A 251 -13.07 -32.46 11.89
C ALA A 251 -14.52 -32.24 12.36
N THR A 252 -15.09 -33.26 12.99
CA THR A 252 -16.37 -33.15 13.70
C THR A 252 -16.14 -33.41 15.18
N LEU A 253 -16.62 -32.53 16.06
CA LEU A 253 -16.52 -32.68 17.51
C LEU A 253 -17.70 -32.01 18.21
N ASN A 254 -17.98 -32.40 19.45
CA ASN A 254 -19.03 -31.75 20.25
C ASN A 254 -18.58 -30.36 20.71
N PHE A 255 -19.47 -29.37 20.63
CA PHE A 255 -19.24 -28.02 21.17
C PHE A 255 -18.82 -28.05 22.65
N SER A 256 -19.38 -28.96 23.44
CA SER A 256 -19.02 -29.16 24.86
C SER A 256 -17.56 -29.56 25.11
N THR A 257 -16.83 -29.97 24.06
CA THR A 257 -15.39 -30.28 24.14
C THR A 257 -14.55 -29.01 24.23
N LEU A 258 -14.95 -27.97 23.50
CA LEU A 258 -14.24 -26.68 23.45
C LEU A 258 -14.88 -25.64 24.38
N ASN A 259 -16.21 -25.72 24.54
CA ASN A 259 -17.03 -24.68 25.16
C ASN A 259 -16.69 -23.30 24.57
N LYS A 260 -16.24 -22.33 25.39
CA LYS A 260 -15.82 -20.99 24.96
C LYS A 260 -14.29 -20.82 24.87
N GLU A 261 -13.51 -21.88 25.02
CA GLU A 261 -12.04 -21.86 24.99
C GLU A 261 -11.51 -22.28 23.60
N TRP A 262 -11.54 -21.35 22.64
CA TRP A 262 -11.17 -21.61 21.25
C TRP A 262 -9.78 -21.09 20.87
N SER A 263 -9.08 -20.46 21.80
CA SER A 263 -7.75 -19.88 21.62
C SER A 263 -6.75 -20.91 21.09
N TYR A 264 -5.91 -20.50 20.14
CA TYR A 264 -4.85 -21.31 19.53
C TYR A 264 -5.33 -22.58 18.82
N LEU A 265 -6.55 -22.55 18.29
CA LEU A 265 -7.12 -23.65 17.50
C LEU A 265 -7.22 -23.29 16.01
N ASP A 266 -7.04 -24.28 15.14
CA ASP A 266 -7.46 -24.18 13.74
C ASP A 266 -8.83 -24.86 13.58
N LEU A 267 -9.87 -24.04 13.42
CA LEU A 267 -11.27 -24.49 13.34
C LEU A 267 -11.85 -24.29 11.93
N ARG A 268 -11.01 -24.27 10.89
CA ARG A 268 -11.47 -24.14 9.50
C ARG A 268 -12.32 -25.33 9.10
N GLU A 269 -13.51 -25.08 8.55
CA GLU A 269 -14.43 -26.12 8.08
C GLU A 269 -14.84 -27.15 9.15
N THR A 270 -14.54 -26.91 10.43
CA THR A 270 -14.87 -27.83 11.53
C THR A 270 -16.38 -27.81 11.82
N VAL A 271 -16.96 -28.98 12.06
CA VAL A 271 -18.36 -29.13 12.46
C VAL A 271 -18.41 -29.26 13.99
N LEU A 272 -18.97 -28.25 14.66
CA LEU A 272 -19.20 -28.27 16.11
C LEU A 272 -20.64 -28.72 16.40
N GLN A 273 -20.81 -30.01 16.71
CA GLN A 273 -22.13 -30.54 17.03
C GLN A 273 -22.66 -29.90 18.33
N GLY A 274 -23.92 -29.47 18.29
CA GLY A 274 -24.55 -28.75 19.39
C GLY A 274 -24.34 -27.22 19.36
N LEU A 275 -23.48 -26.69 18.49
CA LEU A 275 -23.39 -25.25 18.27
C LEU A 275 -24.47 -24.80 17.30
N ASN A 276 -25.40 -23.96 17.76
CA ASN A 276 -26.46 -23.36 16.95
C ASN A 276 -26.75 -21.93 17.44
N ALA A 277 -27.54 -21.16 16.69
CA ALA A 277 -27.77 -19.73 16.96
C ALA A 277 -28.44 -19.41 18.31
N THR A 278 -28.98 -20.40 19.04
CA THR A 278 -29.49 -20.20 20.41
C THR A 278 -28.39 -20.20 21.46
N VAL A 279 -27.19 -20.68 21.12
CA VAL A 279 -26.03 -20.70 22.03
C VAL A 279 -25.46 -19.29 22.15
N ASN A 280 -25.44 -18.77 23.38
CA ASN A 280 -24.78 -17.51 23.68
C ASN A 280 -23.26 -17.72 23.76
N LEU A 281 -22.51 -17.02 22.89
CA LEU A 281 -21.05 -17.03 22.81
C LEU A 281 -20.41 -15.76 23.37
N ASP A 282 -21.09 -15.02 24.24
CA ASP A 282 -20.50 -13.89 24.96
C ASP A 282 -19.27 -14.37 25.75
N ASN A 283 -18.20 -13.57 25.78
CA ASN A 283 -16.91 -13.93 26.37
C ASN A 283 -16.22 -15.14 25.70
N LEU A 284 -16.51 -15.41 24.42
CA LEU A 284 -15.76 -16.39 23.65
C LEU A 284 -14.26 -16.00 23.59
N GLU A 285 -13.38 -16.92 23.95
CA GLU A 285 -11.92 -16.74 23.84
C GLU A 285 -11.42 -17.42 22.57
N ALA A 286 -11.03 -16.66 21.55
CA ALA A 286 -10.54 -17.17 20.27
C ALA A 286 -9.20 -16.52 19.87
N LEU A 287 -8.31 -16.31 20.84
CA LEU A 287 -7.02 -15.67 20.62
C LEU A 287 -6.17 -16.47 19.64
N HIS A 288 -5.61 -15.80 18.65
CA HIS A 288 -4.71 -16.41 17.64
C HIS A 288 -5.28 -17.60 16.86
N SER A 289 -6.59 -17.83 16.93
CA SER A 289 -7.24 -18.97 16.29
C SER A 289 -7.46 -18.73 14.81
N ASN A 290 -7.57 -19.82 14.05
CA ASN A 290 -7.97 -19.76 12.65
C ASN A 290 -9.45 -20.11 12.52
N LEU A 291 -10.27 -19.09 12.26
CA LEU A 291 -11.72 -19.21 12.13
C LEU A 291 -12.17 -18.94 10.69
N SER A 292 -11.25 -18.98 9.73
CA SER A 292 -11.54 -18.61 8.35
C SER A 292 -12.75 -19.37 7.78
N GLY A 293 -13.68 -18.65 7.18
CA GLY A 293 -14.92 -19.20 6.61
C GLY A 293 -16.01 -19.61 7.62
N ARG A 294 -15.81 -19.40 8.93
CA ARG A 294 -16.82 -19.75 9.94
C ARG A 294 -18.00 -18.78 9.92
N ASP A 295 -19.20 -19.31 10.16
CA ASP A 295 -20.45 -18.54 10.17
C ASP A 295 -20.94 -18.30 11.61
N PHE A 296 -20.94 -17.04 12.01
CA PHE A 296 -21.47 -16.49 13.26
C PHE A 296 -22.73 -15.66 13.04
N THR A 297 -23.50 -15.94 11.98
CA THR A 297 -24.73 -15.20 11.70
C THR A 297 -25.70 -15.25 12.87
N GLY A 298 -26.07 -14.08 13.40
CA GLY A 298 -27.05 -13.92 14.49
C GLY A 298 -26.57 -14.32 15.88
N TYR A 299 -25.29 -14.66 16.08
CA TYR A 299 -24.78 -15.04 17.40
C TYR A 299 -24.58 -13.83 18.32
N HIS A 300 -24.73 -14.07 19.62
CA HIS A 300 -24.28 -13.19 20.70
C HIS A 300 -22.81 -13.49 21.02
N LEU A 301 -21.97 -12.46 20.95
CA LEU A 301 -20.51 -12.46 21.02
C LEU A 301 -20.02 -11.20 21.77
N ASP A 302 -20.81 -10.68 22.70
CA ASP A 302 -20.40 -9.55 23.53
C ASP A 302 -19.14 -9.94 24.32
N ASP A 303 -18.18 -9.01 24.41
CA ASP A 303 -16.90 -9.20 25.10
C ASP A 303 -16.01 -10.36 24.57
N ALA A 304 -16.36 -10.95 23.43
CA ALA A 304 -15.55 -11.99 22.78
C ALA A 304 -14.16 -11.46 22.38
N ASP A 305 -13.14 -12.30 22.51
CA ASP A 305 -11.75 -11.98 22.19
C ASP A 305 -11.25 -12.76 20.97
N PHE A 306 -11.16 -12.07 19.84
CA PHE A 306 -10.59 -12.55 18.58
C PHE A 306 -9.17 -12.03 18.36
N SER A 307 -8.48 -11.50 19.37
CA SER A 307 -7.20 -10.83 19.17
C SER A 307 -6.17 -11.77 18.52
N GLY A 308 -5.55 -11.29 17.43
CA GLY A 308 -4.59 -12.04 16.63
C GLY A 308 -5.18 -13.19 15.81
N ALA A 309 -6.50 -13.37 15.79
CA ALA A 309 -7.17 -14.42 15.04
C ALA A 309 -7.11 -14.19 13.52
N THR A 310 -7.25 -15.28 12.78
CA THR A 310 -7.40 -15.28 11.32
C THR A 310 -8.88 -15.49 10.99
N LEU A 311 -9.49 -14.48 10.37
CA LEU A 311 -10.92 -14.34 10.11
C LEU A 311 -11.25 -14.20 8.61
N HIS A 312 -10.36 -14.68 7.72
CA HIS A 312 -10.61 -14.59 6.28
C HIS A 312 -11.97 -15.20 5.92
N ASP A 313 -12.78 -14.50 5.13
CA ASP A 313 -14.11 -14.96 4.69
C ASP A 313 -15.06 -15.35 5.85
N THR A 314 -14.78 -14.93 7.09
CA THR A 314 -15.64 -15.21 8.26
C THR A 314 -16.89 -14.33 8.21
N ILE A 315 -18.04 -14.88 8.63
CA ILE A 315 -19.33 -14.23 8.54
C ILE A 315 -19.84 -13.89 9.94
N PHE A 316 -20.09 -12.61 10.21
CA PHE A 316 -20.67 -12.06 11.45
C PHE A 316 -22.00 -11.35 11.16
N LYS A 317 -22.75 -11.80 10.15
CA LYS A 317 -23.97 -11.13 9.72
C LYS A 317 -24.99 -11.06 10.86
N ASN A 318 -25.50 -9.87 11.18
CA ASN A 318 -26.43 -9.63 12.29
C ASN A 318 -25.94 -10.14 13.66
N ALA A 319 -24.63 -10.39 13.83
CA ALA A 319 -24.08 -10.79 15.12
C ALA A 319 -24.06 -9.61 16.09
N VAL A 320 -24.21 -9.88 17.38
CA VAL A 320 -24.11 -8.89 18.45
C VAL A 320 -22.75 -9.06 19.12
N MET A 321 -21.87 -8.07 18.96
CA MET A 321 -20.43 -8.14 19.26
C MET A 321 -19.97 -6.88 20.01
N ASN A 322 -20.76 -6.38 20.96
CA ASN A 322 -20.41 -5.18 21.71
C ASN A 322 -19.15 -5.43 22.54
N ARG A 323 -18.22 -4.47 22.56
CA ARG A 323 -16.93 -4.55 23.26
C ARG A 323 -16.05 -5.75 22.84
N ALA A 324 -16.35 -6.39 21.71
CA ALA A 324 -15.50 -7.44 21.19
C ALA A 324 -14.08 -6.93 20.89
N ARG A 325 -13.08 -7.74 21.18
CA ARG A 325 -11.67 -7.45 20.95
C ARG A 325 -11.22 -8.12 19.65
N LEU A 326 -10.93 -7.33 18.64
CA LEU A 326 -10.47 -7.75 17.31
C LEU A 326 -9.12 -7.11 16.98
N LYS A 327 -8.23 -7.02 17.98
CA LYS A 327 -6.91 -6.43 17.79
C LYS A 327 -6.02 -7.33 16.94
N ALA A 328 -5.24 -6.76 16.03
CA ALA A 328 -4.29 -7.50 15.20
C ALA A 328 -4.89 -8.69 14.42
N VAL A 329 -6.19 -8.62 14.08
CA VAL A 329 -6.86 -9.68 13.30
C VAL A 329 -6.44 -9.64 11.84
N LYS A 330 -6.46 -10.80 11.19
CA LYS A 330 -6.33 -10.95 9.74
C LYS A 330 -7.67 -11.38 9.15
N GLY A 331 -8.49 -10.43 8.71
CA GLY A 331 -9.86 -10.63 8.25
C GLY A 331 -10.11 -10.09 6.84
N GLU A 332 -9.37 -10.57 5.85
CA GLU A 332 -9.66 -10.21 4.46
C GLU A 332 -11.04 -10.77 4.05
N LYS A 333 -11.88 -9.93 3.44
CA LYS A 333 -13.25 -10.26 3.03
C LYS A 333 -14.17 -10.74 4.17
N THR A 334 -13.87 -10.39 5.43
CA THR A 334 -14.79 -10.66 6.55
C THR A 334 -16.11 -9.89 6.39
N ILE A 335 -17.23 -10.52 6.73
CA ILE A 335 -18.58 -9.97 6.53
C ILE A 335 -19.18 -9.58 7.88
N PHE A 336 -19.39 -8.30 8.12
CA PHE A 336 -20.02 -7.71 9.31
C PHE A 336 -21.40 -7.08 9.01
N VAL A 337 -22.06 -7.53 7.94
CA VAL A 337 -23.33 -6.94 7.48
C VAL A 337 -24.39 -6.97 8.58
N GLY A 338 -24.90 -5.79 8.98
CA GLY A 338 -25.90 -5.66 10.04
C GLY A 338 -25.40 -6.00 11.46
N ALA A 339 -24.10 -6.24 11.64
CA ALA A 339 -23.53 -6.57 12.95
C ALA A 339 -23.57 -5.37 13.90
N VAL A 340 -23.72 -5.65 15.20
CA VAL A 340 -23.68 -4.63 16.27
C VAL A 340 -22.32 -4.71 16.96
N LEU A 341 -21.46 -3.73 16.72
CA LEU A 341 -20.05 -3.71 17.11
C LEU A 341 -19.74 -2.53 18.04
N ASN A 342 -20.70 -2.08 18.86
CA ASN A 342 -20.48 -0.87 19.66
C ASN A 342 -19.30 -1.08 20.63
N ALA A 343 -18.40 -0.11 20.69
CA ALA A 343 -17.17 -0.16 21.48
C ALA A 343 -16.23 -1.35 21.17
N ALA A 344 -16.36 -1.99 19.99
CA ALA A 344 -15.41 -3.01 19.55
C ALA A 344 -14.05 -2.39 19.16
N SER A 345 -12.97 -3.15 19.35
CA SER A 345 -11.59 -2.68 19.11
C SER A 345 -10.90 -3.48 18.01
N PHE A 346 -10.56 -2.80 16.93
CA PHE A 346 -9.83 -3.26 15.74
C PHE A 346 -8.42 -2.63 15.64
N SER A 347 -7.78 -2.34 16.77
CA SER A 347 -6.46 -1.67 16.76
C SER A 347 -5.32 -2.63 16.45
N ASN A 348 -4.22 -2.09 15.92
CA ASN A 348 -2.95 -2.82 15.86
C ASN A 348 -2.44 -3.16 17.27
N ILE A 349 -1.51 -4.11 17.35
CA ILE A 349 -0.66 -4.30 18.53
C ILE A 349 0.71 -3.72 18.16
N GLU A 350 0.91 -2.45 18.51
CA GLU A 350 2.11 -1.69 18.14
C GLU A 350 3.38 -2.32 18.72
N GLU A 351 3.32 -2.81 19.96
CA GLU A 351 4.46 -3.44 20.64
C GLU A 351 4.97 -4.69 19.91
N LEU A 352 4.10 -5.34 19.13
CA LEU A 352 4.40 -6.57 18.40
C LEU A 352 4.49 -6.36 16.89
N ASN A 353 4.30 -5.12 16.40
CA ASN A 353 4.21 -4.78 14.98
C ASN A 353 3.21 -5.69 14.22
N ILE A 354 2.07 -5.99 14.84
CA ILE A 354 1.02 -6.80 14.21
C ILE A 354 -0.14 -5.90 13.84
N ALA A 355 -0.32 -5.71 12.54
CA ALA A 355 -1.39 -4.90 11.99
C ALA A 355 -2.74 -5.66 11.99
N THR A 356 -3.81 -4.92 12.24
CA THR A 356 -5.17 -5.32 11.90
C THR A 356 -5.37 -5.15 10.39
N VAL A 357 -5.70 -6.24 9.71
CA VAL A 357 -5.90 -6.28 8.25
C VAL A 357 -7.32 -6.73 7.96
N LEU A 358 -8.12 -5.85 7.38
CA LEU A 358 -9.55 -6.06 7.07
C LEU A 358 -9.86 -5.70 5.61
N LYS A 359 -8.96 -6.07 4.71
CA LYS A 359 -9.06 -5.69 3.31
C LYS A 359 -10.33 -6.25 2.67
N GLY A 360 -11.11 -5.39 2.01
CA GLY A 360 -12.36 -5.77 1.36
C GLY A 360 -13.44 -6.27 2.32
N ALA A 361 -13.38 -5.91 3.61
CA ALA A 361 -14.40 -6.29 4.58
C ALA A 361 -15.73 -5.54 4.34
N ASP A 362 -16.85 -6.18 4.71
CA ASP A 362 -18.20 -5.66 4.46
C ASP A 362 -18.92 -5.29 5.76
N PHE A 363 -18.97 -4.00 6.08
CA PHE A 363 -19.66 -3.40 7.22
C PHE A 363 -21.01 -2.76 6.84
N THR A 364 -21.63 -3.18 5.73
CA THR A 364 -22.92 -2.61 5.29
C THR A 364 -23.97 -2.72 6.41
N ASN A 365 -24.62 -1.60 6.74
CA ASN A 365 -25.61 -1.47 7.83
C ASN A 365 -25.11 -1.88 9.24
N ALA A 366 -23.80 -1.96 9.46
CA ALA A 366 -23.24 -2.28 10.77
C ALA A 366 -23.33 -1.07 11.73
N ARG A 367 -23.48 -1.36 13.04
CA ARG A 367 -23.40 -0.33 14.10
C ARG A 367 -22.02 -0.35 14.72
N LEU A 368 -21.24 0.69 14.46
CA LEU A 368 -19.83 0.84 14.82
C LEU A 368 -19.63 2.00 15.81
N ASN A 369 -20.63 2.33 16.63
CA ASN A 369 -20.53 3.48 17.54
C ASN A 369 -19.46 3.22 18.61
N ASN A 370 -18.60 4.21 18.86
CA ASN A 370 -17.46 4.14 19.78
C ASN A 370 -16.40 3.08 19.41
N THR A 371 -16.35 2.61 18.15
CA THR A 371 -15.34 1.62 17.70
C THR A 371 -13.96 2.22 17.54
N LEU A 372 -12.92 1.38 17.66
CA LEU A 372 -11.52 1.78 17.50
C LEU A 372 -10.87 1.03 16.33
N PHE A 373 -10.50 1.72 15.25
CA PHE A 373 -9.82 1.19 14.04
C PHE A 373 -8.41 1.77 13.85
N ILE A 374 -7.79 2.24 14.93
CA ILE A 374 -6.51 2.94 14.91
C ILE A 374 -5.45 2.12 14.15
N ASN A 375 -4.85 2.74 13.11
CA ASN A 375 -3.83 2.15 12.24
C ASN A 375 -4.25 0.89 11.45
N ALA A 376 -5.56 0.59 11.35
CA ALA A 376 -6.05 -0.59 10.64
C ALA A 376 -5.99 -0.43 9.11
N ASP A 377 -5.78 -1.54 8.40
CA ASP A 377 -5.79 -1.58 6.94
C ASP A 377 -7.12 -2.11 6.40
N LEU A 378 -7.96 -1.20 5.89
CA LEU A 378 -9.22 -1.50 5.19
C LEU A 378 -9.14 -1.17 3.69
N SER A 379 -7.94 -1.16 3.12
CA SER A 379 -7.77 -1.03 1.68
C SER A 379 -8.44 -2.17 0.90
N PRO A 380 -8.56 -2.06 -0.42
CA PRO A 380 -9.21 -3.10 -1.20
C PRO A 380 -8.46 -4.41 -1.10
N TYR A 381 -9.20 -5.51 -1.02
CA TYR A 381 -8.64 -6.82 -1.26
C TYR A 381 -8.39 -6.98 -2.76
N ILE A 382 -7.14 -7.29 -3.12
CA ILE A 382 -6.74 -7.53 -4.51
C ILE A 382 -6.59 -9.04 -4.68
N SER A 383 -7.50 -9.64 -5.45
CA SER A 383 -7.43 -11.06 -5.76
C SER A 383 -6.21 -11.39 -6.64
N ALA A 384 -5.89 -12.69 -6.77
CA ALA A 384 -4.91 -13.15 -7.75
C ALA A 384 -5.26 -12.75 -9.20
N SER A 385 -6.56 -12.58 -9.50
CA SER A 385 -7.07 -12.08 -10.80
C SER A 385 -7.06 -10.55 -10.92
N LYS A 386 -6.45 -9.83 -9.96
CA LYS A 386 -6.39 -8.36 -9.90
C LYS A 386 -7.75 -7.67 -9.82
N VAL A 387 -8.78 -8.39 -9.39
CA VAL A 387 -10.09 -7.80 -9.08
C VAL A 387 -9.97 -7.11 -7.72
N SER A 388 -10.20 -5.79 -7.71
CA SER A 388 -10.26 -4.98 -6.49
C SER A 388 -11.62 -5.16 -5.82
N THR A 389 -11.62 -5.57 -4.56
CA THR A 389 -12.83 -5.62 -3.72
C THR A 389 -12.67 -4.59 -2.61
N PRO A 390 -13.31 -3.41 -2.72
CA PRO A 390 -13.21 -2.37 -1.70
C PRO A 390 -13.95 -2.77 -0.43
N SER A 391 -13.53 -2.21 0.70
CA SER A 391 -14.26 -2.32 1.95
C SER A 391 -15.56 -1.51 1.87
N LYS A 392 -16.65 -2.02 2.47
CA LYS A 392 -17.99 -1.42 2.35
C LYS A 392 -18.52 -0.98 3.70
N PHE A 393 -19.14 0.18 3.74
CA PHE A 393 -19.73 0.79 4.94
C PHE A 393 -21.13 1.36 4.68
N ASN A 394 -21.71 1.15 3.49
CA ASN A 394 -23.00 1.75 3.10
C ASN A 394 -24.07 1.53 4.19
N GLY A 395 -24.71 2.60 4.65
CA GLY A 395 -25.73 2.56 5.69
C GLY A 395 -25.23 2.25 7.11
N ALA A 396 -23.93 2.18 7.36
CA ALA A 396 -23.38 1.98 8.71
C ALA A 396 -23.61 3.21 9.62
N GLU A 397 -23.47 3.00 10.92
CA GLU A 397 -23.38 4.05 11.93
C GLU A 397 -21.99 4.01 12.56
N MET A 398 -21.25 5.12 12.61
CA MET A 398 -19.83 5.15 13.02
C MET A 398 -19.53 6.27 14.03
N MET A 399 -20.53 6.70 14.80
CA MET A 399 -20.43 7.87 15.66
C MET A 399 -19.45 7.64 16.82
N ASN A 400 -18.71 8.69 17.20
CA ASN A 400 -17.74 8.67 18.32
C ASN A 400 -16.59 7.66 18.17
N GLY A 401 -16.39 7.07 16.98
CA GLY A 401 -15.31 6.11 16.74
C GLY A 401 -13.95 6.78 16.52
N ASP A 402 -12.88 6.02 16.73
CA ASP A 402 -11.51 6.42 16.38
C ASP A 402 -11.00 5.63 15.16
N PHE A 403 -10.82 6.32 14.05
CA PHE A 403 -10.35 5.84 12.77
C PHE A 403 -9.04 6.57 12.38
N SER A 404 -8.24 6.99 13.36
CA SER A 404 -6.98 7.65 13.10
C SER A 404 -6.00 6.74 12.34
N ASN A 405 -5.34 7.32 11.34
CA ASN A 405 -4.37 6.66 10.44
C ASN A 405 -4.89 5.41 9.73
N VAL A 406 -6.21 5.24 9.64
CA VAL A 406 -6.83 4.10 8.95
C VAL A 406 -6.62 4.20 7.44
N ASN A 407 -6.43 3.06 6.77
CA ASN A 407 -6.44 3.02 5.31
C ASN A 407 -7.84 2.67 4.78
N LEU A 408 -8.53 3.66 4.22
CA LEU A 408 -9.87 3.56 3.61
C LEU A 408 -9.82 3.80 2.10
N THR A 409 -8.70 3.45 1.45
CA THR A 409 -8.56 3.56 -0.01
C THR A 409 -9.71 2.81 -0.72
N GLU A 410 -10.35 3.48 -1.69
CA GLU A 410 -11.51 2.98 -2.47
C GLU A 410 -12.73 2.53 -1.65
N ALA A 411 -12.75 2.77 -0.34
CA ALA A 411 -13.84 2.33 0.52
C ALA A 411 -15.18 2.98 0.13
N LEU A 412 -16.27 2.21 0.28
CA LEU A 412 -17.62 2.64 -0.06
C LEU A 412 -18.35 3.10 1.21
N LEU A 413 -18.33 4.41 1.46
CA LEU A 413 -18.95 5.07 2.61
C LEU A 413 -20.12 5.99 2.17
N SER A 414 -20.95 5.51 1.24
CA SER A 414 -22.04 6.31 0.66
C SER A 414 -23.37 6.18 1.42
N GLY A 415 -24.27 7.15 1.21
CA GLY A 415 -25.69 7.00 1.51
C GLY A 415 -26.14 7.50 2.88
N GLY A 416 -25.58 8.60 3.39
CA GLY A 416 -26.07 9.20 4.63
C GLY A 416 -25.46 8.63 5.91
N ILE A 417 -24.29 8.00 5.83
CA ILE A 417 -23.63 7.36 7.00
C ILE A 417 -23.40 8.38 8.11
N ALA A 418 -23.88 8.06 9.30
CA ALA A 418 -23.69 8.89 10.50
C ALA A 418 -22.27 8.73 11.05
N MET A 419 -21.48 9.80 10.99
CA MET A 419 -20.06 9.85 11.41
C MET A 419 -19.77 11.04 12.34
N HIS A 420 -20.76 11.44 13.12
CA HIS A 420 -20.59 12.53 14.08
C HIS A 420 -19.54 12.16 15.13
N ASN A 421 -18.70 13.13 15.49
CA ASN A 421 -17.63 13.00 16.47
C ASN A 421 -16.60 11.90 16.16
N THR A 422 -16.50 11.44 14.92
CA THR A 422 -15.54 10.40 14.52
C THR A 422 -14.17 11.00 14.25
N ASN A 423 -13.11 10.37 14.75
CA ASN A 423 -11.73 10.80 14.54
C ASN A 423 -11.13 10.14 13.29
N PHE A 424 -10.90 10.89 12.22
CA PHE A 424 -10.21 10.43 11.00
C PHE A 424 -8.84 11.11 10.81
N THR A 425 -8.21 11.53 11.90
CA THR A 425 -6.89 12.20 11.82
C THR A 425 -5.88 11.29 11.12
N GLY A 426 -5.23 11.78 10.06
CA GLY A 426 -4.23 11.02 9.30
C GLY A 426 -4.78 9.88 8.43
N ALA A 427 -6.10 9.71 8.32
CA ALA A 427 -6.71 8.64 7.52
C ALA A 427 -6.46 8.81 6.01
N LEU A 428 -6.41 7.69 5.28
CA LEU A 428 -6.24 7.66 3.83
C LEU A 428 -7.55 7.30 3.13
N PHE A 429 -8.10 8.24 2.36
CA PHE A 429 -9.37 8.14 1.62
C PHE A 429 -9.20 8.17 0.10
N LYS A 430 -8.04 7.73 -0.42
CA LYS A 430 -7.78 7.79 -1.86
C LYS A 430 -8.89 7.05 -2.63
N LYS A 431 -9.59 7.73 -3.54
CA LYS A 431 -10.73 7.21 -4.33
C LYS A 431 -11.91 6.69 -3.50
N ALA A 432 -11.99 7.01 -2.21
CA ALA A 432 -13.11 6.60 -1.38
C ALA A 432 -14.40 7.33 -1.81
N ASN A 433 -15.54 6.68 -1.62
CA ASN A 433 -16.84 7.26 -1.87
C ASN A 433 -17.54 7.62 -0.55
N LEU A 434 -17.56 8.90 -0.19
CA LEU A 434 -18.23 9.47 0.99
C LEU A 434 -19.46 10.29 0.61
N SER A 435 -20.12 9.99 -0.52
CA SER A 435 -21.27 10.77 -0.96
C SER A 435 -22.41 10.73 0.07
N GLY A 436 -22.86 11.89 0.54
CA GLY A 436 -23.89 12.03 1.57
C GLY A 436 -23.42 11.74 3.00
N ALA A 437 -22.12 11.50 3.25
CA ALA A 437 -21.64 11.23 4.60
C ALA A 437 -21.99 12.37 5.58
N GLN A 438 -22.42 12.02 6.79
CA GLN A 438 -22.84 12.97 7.82
C GLN A 438 -21.75 13.14 8.88
N MET A 439 -20.84 14.08 8.65
CA MET A 439 -19.67 14.34 9.51
C MET A 439 -19.77 15.66 10.28
N GLY A 440 -20.70 16.54 9.87
CA GLY A 440 -20.84 17.88 10.40
C GLY A 440 -21.30 17.96 11.85
N ALA A 441 -21.22 19.16 12.43
CA ALA A 441 -21.63 19.48 13.80
C ALA A 441 -23.15 19.53 14.02
N PHE A 442 -23.93 18.98 13.09
CA PHE A 442 -25.38 19.02 13.14
C PHE A 442 -25.96 17.69 12.69
N SER A 443 -26.83 17.13 13.52
CA SER A 443 -27.58 15.92 13.22
C SER A 443 -28.99 16.30 12.79
N THR A 444 -29.41 15.87 11.60
CA THR A 444 -30.74 16.16 11.06
C THR A 444 -31.83 15.52 11.92
N LEU A 445 -32.84 16.32 12.28
CA LEU A 445 -34.04 15.86 12.99
C LEU A 445 -35.18 15.56 12.02
N PHE A 446 -35.46 16.50 11.11
CA PHE A 446 -36.46 16.35 10.07
C PHE A 446 -36.17 17.32 8.91
N GLU A 447 -36.71 17.01 7.74
CA GLU A 447 -36.58 17.81 6.52
C GLU A 447 -37.96 18.18 5.98
N MET A 448 -38.10 19.39 5.42
CA MET A 448 -39.32 19.87 4.78
C MET A 448 -39.03 20.23 3.33
N LEU A 449 -39.74 19.61 2.40
CA LEU A 449 -39.59 19.87 0.97
C LEU A 449 -40.21 21.21 0.58
N GLU A 450 -39.52 21.96 -0.28
CA GLU A 450 -40.02 23.18 -0.88
C GLU A 450 -41.38 22.97 -1.55
N GLY A 451 -42.31 23.90 -1.31
CA GLY A 451 -43.69 23.85 -1.81
C GLY A 451 -44.72 23.26 -0.84
N THR A 452 -44.30 22.51 0.18
CA THR A 452 -45.21 22.04 1.25
C THR A 452 -45.71 23.20 2.13
N GLU A 453 -46.90 23.06 2.72
CA GLU A 453 -47.45 24.09 3.60
C GLU A 453 -46.61 24.28 4.87
N ALA A 454 -46.06 23.20 5.42
CA ALA A 454 -45.13 23.26 6.55
C ALA A 454 -43.84 24.02 6.20
N TYR A 455 -43.26 23.80 5.01
CA TYR A 455 -42.10 24.55 4.53
C TYR A 455 -42.39 26.06 4.44
N LYS A 456 -43.53 26.44 3.83
CA LYS A 456 -43.90 27.85 3.67
C LYS A 456 -44.11 28.54 5.01
N ARG A 457 -44.88 27.91 5.91
CA ARG A 457 -45.12 28.41 7.27
C ARG A 457 -43.81 28.55 8.05
N LEU A 458 -42.99 27.50 8.10
CA LEU A 458 -41.73 27.56 8.83
C LEU A 458 -40.80 28.64 8.27
N LEU A 459 -40.63 28.71 6.95
CA LEU A 459 -39.81 29.74 6.32
C LEU A 459 -40.30 31.16 6.64
N GLN A 460 -41.62 31.37 6.65
CA GLN A 460 -42.24 32.64 7.01
C GLN A 460 -41.93 33.00 8.46
N HIS A 461 -42.16 32.10 9.42
CA HIS A 461 -41.90 32.35 10.84
C HIS A 461 -40.41 32.59 11.11
N LEU A 462 -39.51 31.84 10.45
CA LEU A 462 -38.07 32.06 10.54
C LEU A 462 -37.63 33.42 9.96
N THR A 463 -38.28 33.86 8.88
CA THR A 463 -38.00 35.16 8.26
C THR A 463 -38.48 36.32 9.13
N LEU A 464 -39.62 36.14 9.79
CA LEU A 464 -40.19 37.11 10.75
C LEU A 464 -39.56 37.03 12.15
N LEU A 465 -38.63 36.08 12.36
CA LEU A 465 -38.03 35.77 13.67
C LEU A 465 -39.08 35.50 14.75
N ASP A 466 -40.20 34.84 14.37
CA ASP A 466 -41.36 34.58 15.22
C ASP A 466 -41.21 33.27 16.04
N PRO A 467 -40.96 33.36 17.36
CA PRO A 467 -40.75 32.18 18.20
C PRO A 467 -42.02 31.36 18.43
N TYR A 468 -43.21 31.98 18.39
CA TYR A 468 -44.48 31.30 18.67
C TYR A 468 -44.88 30.42 17.49
N GLY A 469 -44.92 30.97 16.28
CA GLY A 469 -45.22 30.19 15.09
C GLY A 469 -44.18 29.12 14.80
N THR A 470 -42.89 29.40 15.06
CA THR A 470 -41.83 28.38 14.94
C THR A 470 -42.05 27.21 15.92
N ALA A 471 -42.43 27.50 17.17
CA ALA A 471 -42.71 26.48 18.17
C ALA A 471 -43.93 25.61 17.81
N GLU A 472 -44.97 26.20 17.22
CA GLU A 472 -46.13 25.44 16.72
C GLU A 472 -45.71 24.43 15.66
N ILE A 473 -44.90 24.83 14.68
CA ILE A 473 -44.39 23.90 13.66
C ILE A 473 -43.51 22.81 14.28
N PHE A 474 -42.61 23.15 15.20
CA PHE A 474 -41.77 22.14 15.87
C PHE A 474 -42.62 21.11 16.62
N LYS A 475 -43.71 21.56 17.26
CA LYS A 475 -44.66 20.70 17.98
C LYS A 475 -45.40 19.75 17.03
N GLU A 476 -45.78 20.19 15.82
CA GLU A 476 -46.37 19.32 14.79
C GLU A 476 -45.45 18.15 14.41
N TYR A 477 -44.13 18.36 14.48
CA TYR A 477 -43.10 17.34 14.20
C TYR A 477 -42.63 16.59 15.46
N GLY A 478 -43.31 16.76 16.60
CA GLY A 478 -43.03 16.05 17.86
C GLY A 478 -41.92 16.68 18.71
N TYR A 479 -41.47 17.89 18.41
CA TYR A 479 -40.42 18.60 19.16
C TYR A 479 -41.03 19.75 19.98
N SER A 480 -40.84 19.72 21.30
CA SER A 480 -41.34 20.79 22.18
C SER A 480 -40.36 21.94 22.24
N LEU A 481 -40.77 23.11 21.75
CA LEU A 481 -40.04 24.37 21.82
C LEU A 481 -40.84 25.36 22.68
N SER A 482 -40.25 25.91 23.75
CA SER A 482 -40.92 26.95 24.55
C SER A 482 -40.83 28.29 23.82
N PRO A 483 -41.94 28.91 23.37
CA PRO A 483 -41.88 30.21 22.71
C PRO A 483 -41.29 31.29 23.62
N LYS A 484 -41.61 31.20 24.93
CA LYS A 484 -41.11 32.08 25.96
C LYS A 484 -39.64 31.74 26.23
N GLY A 485 -38.73 32.65 25.87
CA GLY A 485 -37.28 32.45 25.95
C GLY A 485 -36.64 31.81 24.72
N THR A 486 -37.36 31.65 23.60
CA THR A 486 -36.77 31.26 22.32
C THR A 486 -36.26 32.47 21.55
N LEU A 487 -34.99 32.45 21.19
CA LEU A 487 -34.33 33.42 20.31
C LEU A 487 -34.07 32.79 18.94
N ILE A 488 -34.58 33.41 17.88
CA ILE A 488 -34.30 33.03 16.49
C ILE A 488 -33.34 34.07 15.92
N LYS A 489 -32.27 33.62 15.28
CA LYS A 489 -31.30 34.49 14.58
C LYS A 489 -31.06 33.96 13.17
N ALA A 490 -31.17 34.82 12.17
CA ALA A 490 -30.72 34.52 10.82
C ALA A 490 -29.18 34.58 10.78
N GLU A 491 -28.53 33.44 10.54
CA GLU A 491 -27.08 33.35 10.35
C GLU A 491 -26.68 33.70 8.92
N ILE A 492 -27.47 33.23 7.95
CA ILE A 492 -27.36 33.62 6.55
C ILE A 492 -28.77 33.99 6.09
N ALA A 493 -28.95 35.23 5.66
CA ALA A 493 -30.27 35.76 5.29
C ALA A 493 -30.98 34.82 4.30
N GLY A 494 -32.19 34.40 4.65
CA GLY A 494 -33.03 33.54 3.81
C GLY A 494 -32.54 32.09 3.63
N THR A 495 -31.44 31.68 4.26
CA THR A 495 -30.86 30.35 4.03
C THR A 495 -30.42 29.60 5.29
N ALA A 496 -30.07 30.25 6.39
CA ALA A 496 -29.70 29.56 7.63
C ALA A 496 -30.14 30.33 8.87
N TRP A 497 -30.69 29.62 9.86
CA TRP A 497 -31.17 30.18 11.12
C TRP A 497 -30.68 29.35 12.30
N SER A 498 -30.33 30.03 13.39
CA SER A 498 -30.12 29.43 14.71
C SER A 498 -31.32 29.73 15.61
N ILE A 499 -31.76 28.71 16.36
CA ILE A 499 -32.89 28.81 17.30
C ILE A 499 -32.35 28.35 18.65
N ASN A 500 -32.33 29.22 19.65
CA ASN A 500 -31.82 28.92 20.99
C ASN A 500 -32.93 29.15 22.02
N THR A 501 -33.07 28.25 22.99
CA THR A 501 -34.03 28.41 24.09
C THR A 501 -33.32 28.64 25.43
N GLU A 502 -33.85 29.55 26.25
CA GLU A 502 -33.39 29.82 27.61
C GLU A 502 -34.08 28.91 28.65
N GLY A 503 -33.34 28.42 29.65
CA GLY A 503 -33.87 27.62 30.77
C GLY A 503 -33.02 26.42 31.19
N THR A 504 -33.53 25.58 32.11
CA THR A 504 -32.83 24.40 32.67
C THR A 504 -32.57 23.27 31.66
N SER A 505 -33.22 23.33 30.49
CA SER A 505 -33.00 22.45 29.34
C SER A 505 -32.82 23.30 28.08
N SER A 506 -31.83 24.19 28.08
CA SER A 506 -31.50 25.02 26.91
C SER A 506 -31.27 24.14 25.69
N LEU A 507 -32.12 24.28 24.68
CA LEU A 507 -32.04 23.55 23.42
C LEU A 507 -31.57 24.52 22.34
N SER A 508 -30.74 24.02 21.46
CA SER A 508 -30.30 24.75 20.27
C SER A 508 -30.64 23.93 19.03
N TYR A 509 -31.16 24.60 18.02
CA TYR A 509 -31.49 24.04 16.72
C TYR A 509 -30.89 24.91 15.63
N GLN A 510 -30.61 24.29 14.49
CA GLN A 510 -30.26 24.97 13.26
C GLN A 510 -31.24 24.57 12.17
N VAL A 511 -31.78 25.57 11.48
CA VAL A 511 -32.56 25.37 10.25
C VAL A 511 -31.71 25.82 9.07
N LEU A 512 -31.52 24.93 8.10
CA LEU A 512 -30.77 25.20 6.87
C LEU A 512 -31.69 25.01 5.66
N LYS A 513 -31.89 26.07 4.87
CA LYS A 513 -32.41 25.95 3.51
C LYS A 513 -31.28 25.44 2.62
N TRP A 514 -31.46 24.26 2.06
CA TRP A 514 -30.46 23.57 1.27
C TRP A 514 -31.03 23.14 -0.08
N THR A 515 -30.30 23.40 -1.16
CA THR A 515 -30.66 22.91 -2.50
C THR A 515 -29.64 21.87 -2.93
N SER A 516 -30.09 20.63 -3.14
CA SER A 516 -29.25 19.53 -3.62
C SER A 516 -28.88 19.70 -5.10
N SER A 517 -27.92 18.91 -5.57
CA SER A 517 -27.43 18.98 -6.96
C SER A 517 -28.48 18.65 -8.01
N ASP A 518 -29.58 17.98 -7.63
CA ASP A 518 -30.74 17.70 -8.49
C ASP A 518 -31.79 18.83 -8.50
N GLY A 519 -31.50 19.97 -7.85
CA GLY A 519 -32.36 21.15 -7.83
C GLY A 519 -33.48 21.11 -6.79
N LYS A 520 -33.54 20.07 -5.94
CA LYS A 520 -34.52 20.02 -4.85
C LYS A 520 -34.08 20.89 -3.69
N THR A 521 -34.96 21.78 -3.25
CA THR A 521 -34.74 22.60 -2.06
C THR A 521 -35.50 22.04 -0.86
N VAL A 522 -34.84 21.99 0.29
CA VAL A 522 -35.39 21.54 1.57
C VAL A 522 -35.04 22.52 2.69
N LEU A 523 -35.90 22.62 3.71
CA LEU A 523 -35.49 23.10 5.03
C LEU A 523 -35.07 21.91 5.88
N ILE A 524 -33.84 21.90 6.34
CA ILE A 524 -33.26 20.87 7.20
C ILE A 524 -33.24 21.42 8.61
N VAL A 525 -34.05 20.84 9.50
CA VAL A 525 -34.01 21.16 10.92
C VAL A 525 -33.08 20.17 11.61
N SER A 526 -32.12 20.67 12.36
CA SER A 526 -31.03 19.88 12.93
C SER A 526 -30.69 20.35 14.34
N ARG A 527 -30.10 19.46 15.14
CA ARG A 527 -29.56 19.77 16.48
C ARG A 527 -28.03 19.73 16.46
N PRO A 528 -27.35 20.54 17.28
CA PRO A 528 -25.90 20.46 17.40
C PRO A 528 -25.43 19.10 17.92
N VAL A 529 -24.35 18.61 17.34
CA VAL A 529 -23.57 17.44 17.75
C VAL A 529 -22.09 17.76 17.53
N SER A 530 -21.18 16.98 18.11
CA SER A 530 -19.76 17.15 17.81
C SER A 530 -19.48 16.73 16.37
N ALA A 531 -18.76 17.58 15.62
CA ALA A 531 -18.31 17.25 14.27
C ALA A 531 -17.18 16.22 14.30
N ALA A 532 -16.99 15.52 13.19
CA ALA A 532 -15.80 14.71 12.95
C ALA A 532 -14.52 15.58 12.84
N THR A 533 -13.37 14.93 12.96
CA THR A 533 -12.07 15.51 12.61
C THR A 533 -11.44 14.73 11.45
N LEU A 534 -10.87 15.46 10.50
CA LEU A 534 -10.16 14.99 9.30
C LEU A 534 -8.72 15.50 9.26
N SER A 535 -8.20 16.08 10.34
CA SER A 535 -6.88 16.73 10.32
C SER A 535 -5.78 15.80 9.77
N ASN A 536 -4.93 16.30 8.87
CA ASN A 536 -3.88 15.54 8.18
C ASN A 536 -4.36 14.34 7.32
N ALA A 537 -5.66 14.21 7.04
CA ALA A 537 -6.15 13.14 6.18
C ALA A 537 -5.74 13.35 4.70
N ILE A 538 -5.55 12.24 3.98
CA ILE A 538 -5.22 12.22 2.55
C ILE A 538 -6.45 11.80 1.75
N MET A 539 -7.01 12.72 0.97
CA MET A 539 -8.30 12.59 0.31
C MET A 539 -8.20 12.81 -1.21
N ILE A 540 -7.36 12.01 -1.87
CA ILE A 540 -7.10 12.14 -3.31
C ILE A 540 -8.21 11.47 -4.13
N ASP A 541 -8.76 12.15 -5.15
CA ASP A 541 -9.80 11.61 -6.04
C ASP A 541 -11.07 11.09 -5.28
N VAL A 542 -11.37 11.69 -4.13
CA VAL A 542 -12.50 11.29 -3.27
C VAL A 542 -13.84 11.80 -3.81
N ASN A 543 -14.93 11.08 -3.53
CA ASN A 543 -16.29 11.59 -3.75
C ASN A 543 -16.92 12.05 -2.43
N LEU A 544 -17.24 13.34 -2.33
CA LEU A 544 -17.90 14.02 -1.20
C LEU A 544 -19.22 14.68 -1.62
N ASP A 545 -19.80 14.30 -2.77
CA ASP A 545 -21.09 14.85 -3.23
C ASP A 545 -22.14 14.74 -2.12
N GLN A 546 -22.87 15.83 -1.85
CA GLN A 546 -23.90 15.90 -0.80
C GLN A 546 -23.43 15.64 0.64
N ALA A 547 -22.13 15.50 0.91
CA ALA A 547 -21.62 15.28 2.26
C ALA A 547 -21.87 16.49 3.17
N ASP A 548 -22.18 16.23 4.44
CA ASP A 548 -22.29 17.25 5.47
C ASP A 548 -20.96 17.40 6.20
N LEU A 549 -20.26 18.50 5.94
CA LEU A 549 -18.96 18.84 6.51
C LEU A 549 -19.03 20.13 7.34
N ARG A 550 -20.23 20.53 7.78
CA ARG A 550 -20.42 21.76 8.56
C ARG A 550 -19.59 21.73 9.85
N ASN A 551 -18.78 22.76 10.07
CA ASN A 551 -17.88 22.90 11.23
C ASN A 551 -16.88 21.73 11.43
N VAL A 552 -16.66 20.88 10.43
CA VAL A 552 -15.66 19.81 10.49
C VAL A 552 -14.26 20.43 10.60
N THR A 553 -13.43 19.83 11.45
CA THR A 553 -12.02 20.22 11.56
C THR A 553 -11.20 19.40 10.57
N ALA A 554 -10.69 20.03 9.51
CA ALA A 554 -10.00 19.39 8.39
C ALA A 554 -8.70 20.16 8.04
N THR A 555 -7.91 20.49 9.08
CA THR A 555 -6.65 21.22 8.91
C THR A 555 -5.58 20.34 8.28
N LYS A 556 -4.76 20.87 7.38
CA LYS A 556 -3.67 20.16 6.71
C LYS A 556 -4.14 18.92 5.92
N ILE A 557 -5.36 18.94 5.38
CA ILE A 557 -5.81 17.84 4.52
C ILE A 557 -5.18 17.95 3.12
N GLU A 558 -4.98 16.80 2.49
CA GLU A 558 -4.61 16.69 1.08
C GLU A 558 -5.84 16.29 0.26
N LEU A 559 -6.68 17.27 -0.09
CA LEU A 559 -7.90 17.07 -0.88
C LEU A 559 -7.67 17.61 -2.29
N TYR A 560 -7.27 16.76 -3.23
CA TYR A 560 -7.03 17.18 -4.61
C TYR A 560 -7.12 15.99 -5.58
N GLY A 561 -7.11 16.27 -6.87
CA GLY A 561 -7.11 15.25 -7.91
C GLY A 561 -8.19 15.48 -8.96
N PRO A 562 -8.00 14.96 -10.19
CA PRO A 562 -8.91 15.20 -11.30
C PRO A 562 -10.32 14.62 -11.09
N ASN A 563 -10.50 13.67 -10.15
CA ASN A 563 -11.78 13.01 -9.90
C ASN A 563 -12.42 13.40 -8.56
N VAL A 564 -11.91 14.43 -7.87
CA VAL A 564 -12.57 14.92 -6.67
C VAL A 564 -13.96 15.43 -7.02
N LYS A 565 -14.97 14.96 -6.29
CA LYS A 565 -16.36 15.42 -6.41
C LYS A 565 -16.83 15.97 -5.08
N ILE A 566 -17.45 17.14 -5.08
CA ILE A 566 -17.91 17.83 -3.86
C ILE A 566 -19.20 18.63 -4.11
N THR A 567 -19.95 18.24 -5.14
CA THR A 567 -21.14 18.96 -5.59
C THR A 567 -22.22 18.89 -4.53
N GLY A 568 -22.67 20.07 -4.08
CA GLY A 568 -23.65 20.20 -3.01
C GLY A 568 -23.19 19.62 -1.67
N ALA A 569 -21.89 19.60 -1.38
CA ALA A 569 -21.45 19.40 -0.01
C ALA A 569 -21.77 20.64 0.86
N LYS A 570 -22.13 20.42 2.14
CA LYS A 570 -22.39 21.48 3.12
C LYS A 570 -21.09 21.84 3.82
N LEU A 571 -20.50 22.99 3.50
CA LEU A 571 -19.15 23.40 3.94
C LEU A 571 -19.14 24.58 4.91
N GLN A 572 -20.29 24.95 5.48
CA GLN A 572 -20.40 26.09 6.39
C GLN A 572 -19.50 25.91 7.63
N GLY A 573 -18.65 26.89 7.92
CA GLY A 573 -17.75 26.89 9.07
C GLY A 573 -16.65 25.83 9.06
N ILE A 574 -16.42 25.14 7.93
CA ILE A 574 -15.36 24.12 7.83
C ILE A 574 -13.98 24.74 8.09
N LYS A 575 -13.10 24.01 8.80
CA LYS A 575 -11.73 24.46 9.10
C LYS A 575 -10.73 23.74 8.21
N LEU A 576 -10.22 24.42 7.19
CA LEU A 576 -9.31 23.93 6.15
C LEU A 576 -7.94 24.60 6.19
N SER A 577 -7.49 25.09 7.35
CA SER A 577 -6.21 25.80 7.46
C SER A 577 -5.03 24.90 7.07
N ASN A 578 -4.11 25.45 6.28
CA ASN A 578 -2.92 24.78 5.72
C ASN A 578 -3.24 23.56 4.84
N SER A 579 -4.45 23.47 4.31
CA SER A 579 -4.87 22.34 3.47
C SER A 579 -4.54 22.56 2.00
N ASN A 580 -4.34 21.47 1.26
CA ASN A 580 -4.19 21.50 -0.19
C ASN A 580 -5.54 21.19 -0.85
N LEU A 581 -6.03 22.15 -1.63
CA LEU A 581 -7.30 22.12 -2.34
C LEU A 581 -7.11 22.34 -3.84
N THR A 582 -5.90 22.11 -4.36
CA THR A 582 -5.50 22.48 -5.72
C THR A 582 -6.40 21.84 -6.78
N GLY A 583 -6.96 22.67 -7.66
CA GLY A 583 -7.75 22.26 -8.82
C GLY A 583 -9.18 21.81 -8.51
N ILE A 584 -9.65 21.91 -7.27
CA ILE A 584 -11.02 21.51 -6.92
C ILE A 584 -12.05 22.45 -7.58
N ASP A 585 -13.16 21.87 -8.01
CA ASP A 585 -14.36 22.60 -8.39
C ASP A 585 -15.29 22.83 -7.18
N LEU A 586 -15.32 24.07 -6.68
CA LEU A 586 -16.20 24.56 -5.61
C LEU A 586 -17.26 25.52 -6.16
N THR A 587 -17.63 25.39 -7.43
CA THR A 587 -18.68 26.19 -8.07
C THR A 587 -19.98 26.09 -7.26
N GLN A 588 -20.58 27.24 -6.93
CA GLN A 588 -21.80 27.37 -6.12
C GLN A 588 -21.71 26.79 -4.69
N ALA A 589 -20.50 26.50 -4.18
CA ALA A 589 -20.33 25.97 -2.83
C ALA A 589 -20.69 27.00 -1.75
N VAL A 590 -21.25 26.54 -0.63
CA VAL A 590 -21.55 27.38 0.55
C VAL A 590 -20.45 27.22 1.59
N LEU A 591 -19.51 28.17 1.61
CA LEU A 591 -18.32 28.24 2.48
C LEU A 591 -18.45 29.37 3.51
N TYR A 592 -19.68 29.76 3.87
CA TYR A 592 -19.95 30.77 4.91
C TYR A 592 -19.15 30.48 6.18
N LYS A 593 -18.39 31.46 6.68
CA LYS A 593 -17.49 31.34 7.85
C LYS A 593 -16.42 30.24 7.76
N ALA A 594 -16.09 29.73 6.58
CA ALA A 594 -15.01 28.75 6.42
C ALA A 594 -13.64 29.36 6.79
N VAL A 595 -12.76 28.56 7.39
CA VAL A 595 -11.42 28.99 7.81
C VAL A 595 -10.36 28.29 6.98
N LEU A 596 -9.76 28.99 6.02
CA LEU A 596 -8.82 28.44 5.04
C LEU A 596 -7.38 28.94 5.21
N ASN A 597 -7.02 29.57 6.34
CA ASN A 597 -5.70 30.19 6.54
C ASN A 597 -4.53 29.31 6.04
N GLY A 598 -3.67 29.83 5.16
CA GLY A 598 -2.51 29.11 4.63
C GLY A 598 -2.82 28.01 3.61
N ALA A 599 -4.07 27.87 3.14
CA ALA A 599 -4.45 26.83 2.20
C ALA A 599 -3.93 27.09 0.77
N SER A 600 -3.65 26.00 0.03
CA SER A 600 -3.38 26.05 -1.40
C SER A 600 -4.69 25.90 -2.18
N LEU A 601 -5.12 26.99 -2.82
CA LEU A 601 -6.34 27.11 -3.62
C LEU A 601 -5.99 27.35 -5.10
N ILE A 602 -4.84 26.82 -5.56
CA ILE A 602 -4.37 26.96 -6.94
C ILE A 602 -5.39 26.34 -7.90
N ASN A 603 -5.78 27.06 -8.96
CA ASN A 603 -6.73 26.63 -9.99
C ASN A 603 -8.10 26.17 -9.44
N VAL A 604 -8.49 26.62 -8.25
CA VAL A 604 -9.79 26.29 -7.67
C VAL A 604 -10.90 27.10 -8.35
N LYS A 605 -12.02 26.47 -8.67
CA LYS A 605 -13.19 27.18 -9.19
C LYS A 605 -14.13 27.53 -8.06
N LEU A 606 -14.41 28.81 -7.84
CA LEU A 606 -15.33 29.34 -6.84
C LEU A 606 -16.52 30.08 -7.48
N THR A 607 -16.79 29.82 -8.76
CA THR A 607 -17.84 30.52 -9.51
C THR A 607 -19.18 30.44 -8.78
N GLY A 608 -19.72 31.59 -8.38
CA GLY A 608 -20.98 31.68 -7.62
C GLY A 608 -20.96 31.13 -6.20
N ALA A 609 -19.80 30.77 -5.65
CA ALA A 609 -19.69 30.30 -4.28
C ALA A 609 -20.04 31.40 -3.27
N ASN A 610 -20.53 31.02 -2.09
CA ASN A 610 -20.74 31.94 -0.98
C ASN A 610 -19.59 31.80 0.03
N LEU A 611 -18.68 32.78 0.05
CA LEU A 611 -17.56 32.87 0.99
C LEU A 611 -17.81 33.90 2.09
N THR A 612 -19.04 34.39 2.28
CA THR A 612 -19.33 35.44 3.26
C THR A 612 -18.75 35.10 4.65
N GLU A 613 -18.04 36.05 5.26
CA GLU A 613 -17.30 35.92 6.52
C GLU A 613 -16.22 34.81 6.56
N ALA A 614 -15.78 34.28 5.41
CA ALA A 614 -14.70 33.30 5.36
C ALA A 614 -13.31 33.95 5.61
N ILE A 615 -12.41 33.18 6.23
CA ILE A 615 -11.07 33.60 6.59
C ILE A 615 -10.07 32.91 5.64
N LEU A 616 -9.54 33.66 4.68
CA LEU A 616 -8.60 33.18 3.66
C LEU A 616 -7.27 33.92 3.80
N ASN A 617 -6.72 34.07 5.01
CA ASN A 617 -5.43 34.73 5.17
C ASN A 617 -4.30 33.80 4.72
N ASP A 618 -3.20 34.34 4.19
CA ASP A 618 -2.00 33.59 3.84
C ASP A 618 -2.21 32.48 2.79
N CYS A 619 -3.31 32.52 2.02
CA CYS A 619 -3.67 31.53 1.02
C CYS A 619 -2.96 31.74 -0.33
N ASN A 620 -2.74 30.65 -1.07
CA ASN A 620 -2.34 30.71 -2.48
C ASN A 620 -3.57 30.57 -3.40
N LEU A 621 -3.97 31.67 -4.06
CA LEU A 621 -5.15 31.73 -4.94
C LEU A 621 -4.78 31.79 -6.43
N GLN A 622 -3.58 31.33 -6.82
CA GLN A 622 -3.13 31.40 -8.22
C GLN A 622 -4.08 30.64 -9.15
N GLY A 623 -4.65 31.32 -10.15
CA GLY A 623 -5.58 30.72 -11.12
C GLY A 623 -6.96 30.37 -10.55
N ALA A 624 -7.28 30.79 -9.32
CA ALA A 624 -8.60 30.60 -8.75
C ALA A 624 -9.65 31.47 -9.47
N VAL A 625 -10.84 30.94 -9.69
CA VAL A 625 -11.92 31.62 -10.43
C VAL A 625 -13.00 32.09 -9.47
N PHE A 626 -13.19 33.41 -9.33
CA PHE A 626 -14.13 34.03 -8.39
C PHE A 626 -15.40 34.62 -9.06
N THR A 627 -15.73 34.18 -10.27
CA THR A 627 -16.84 34.77 -11.04
C THR A 627 -18.17 34.64 -10.29
N GLY A 628 -18.77 35.75 -9.87
CA GLY A 628 -20.04 35.75 -9.13
C GLY A 628 -19.96 35.25 -7.68
N THR A 629 -18.76 35.10 -7.11
CA THR A 629 -18.57 34.70 -5.71
C THR A 629 -19.01 35.80 -4.74
N GLN A 630 -19.69 35.45 -3.64
CA GLN A 630 -20.03 36.37 -2.56
C GLN A 630 -18.85 36.47 -1.58
N LEU A 631 -18.32 37.69 -1.37
CA LEU A 631 -17.08 37.94 -0.61
C LEU A 631 -17.29 38.88 0.59
N ASP A 632 -18.53 39.13 0.99
CA ASP A 632 -18.83 40.07 2.08
C ASP A 632 -18.17 39.62 3.39
N GLY A 633 -17.38 40.50 4.02
CA GLY A 633 -16.69 40.19 5.27
C GLY A 633 -15.54 39.17 5.16
N VAL A 634 -15.08 38.81 3.95
CA VAL A 634 -13.94 37.91 3.74
C VAL A 634 -12.62 38.58 4.13
N THR A 635 -11.74 37.86 4.82
CA THR A 635 -10.37 38.32 5.08
C THR A 635 -9.36 37.64 4.15
N LEU A 636 -8.49 38.41 3.51
CA LEU A 636 -7.48 37.95 2.54
C LEU A 636 -6.06 38.43 2.88
N SER A 637 -5.79 38.74 4.14
CA SER A 637 -4.48 39.28 4.55
C SER A 637 -3.37 38.28 4.21
N GLY A 638 -2.35 38.73 3.46
CA GLY A 638 -1.23 37.86 3.06
C GLY A 638 -1.51 36.89 1.90
N SER A 639 -2.70 36.96 1.29
CA SER A 639 -3.09 36.03 0.22
C SER A 639 -2.67 36.51 -1.17
N ALA A 640 -2.11 35.59 -1.97
CA ALA A 640 -1.68 35.87 -3.33
C ALA A 640 -2.82 35.61 -4.32
N VAL A 641 -3.30 36.64 -5.02
CA VAL A 641 -4.44 36.57 -5.95
C VAL A 641 -3.97 36.77 -7.39
N SER A 642 -4.54 36.02 -8.34
CA SER A 642 -4.64 36.42 -9.76
C SER A 642 -6.07 36.88 -10.02
N VAL A 643 -6.26 38.09 -10.54
CA VAL A 643 -7.60 38.63 -10.83
C VAL A 643 -7.90 38.43 -12.31
N ASN A 644 -8.95 37.65 -12.62
CA ASN A 644 -9.53 37.57 -13.96
C ASN A 644 -10.52 38.72 -14.14
N ILE A 645 -10.11 39.79 -14.84
CA ILE A 645 -10.92 41.00 -15.01
C ILE A 645 -11.75 40.87 -16.29
N GLU A 646 -12.92 40.24 -16.21
CA GLU A 646 -13.95 40.47 -17.24
C GLU A 646 -15.27 41.06 -16.72
N GLN A 647 -15.72 40.90 -15.46
CA GLN A 647 -17.10 41.32 -15.12
C GLN A 647 -17.43 41.81 -13.67
N THR A 648 -16.49 42.29 -12.85
CA THR A 648 -16.86 42.81 -11.51
C THR A 648 -16.29 44.21 -11.21
N LYS A 649 -17.20 45.12 -10.85
CA LYS A 649 -16.92 46.50 -10.42
C LYS A 649 -16.50 46.52 -8.94
N THR A 650 -15.23 46.34 -8.61
CA THR A 650 -14.57 46.92 -7.42
C THR A 650 -13.05 46.86 -7.60
N ALA A 651 -12.36 47.96 -7.28
CA ALA A 651 -10.99 48.29 -7.73
C ALA A 651 -9.86 47.89 -6.74
N GLY A 652 -8.69 47.52 -7.32
CA GLY A 652 -7.32 47.73 -6.77
C GLY A 652 -6.59 46.52 -6.13
N VAL A 653 -5.25 46.33 -6.14
CA VAL A 653 -4.04 47.02 -6.72
C VAL A 653 -2.79 46.07 -6.70
N PHE A 654 -1.84 46.36 -7.62
CA PHE A 654 -0.46 45.93 -8.02
C PHE A 654 0.65 45.51 -7.00
N LEU A 655 1.76 44.88 -7.50
CA LEU A 655 3.18 45.34 -7.34
C LEU A 655 4.29 44.50 -8.05
N LEU A 656 5.09 45.16 -8.90
CA LEU A 656 6.56 45.17 -8.86
C LEU A 656 7.04 46.62 -8.67
N ALA A 657 8.09 46.79 -7.89
CA ALA A 657 8.62 48.11 -7.52
C ALA A 657 9.37 48.81 -8.67
N SER A 658 9.27 50.14 -8.64
CA SER A 658 9.63 51.15 -9.64
C SER A 658 11.13 51.40 -9.86
N SER A 659 11.95 50.37 -10.12
CA SER A 659 13.42 50.56 -10.29
C SER A 659 14.01 50.23 -11.66
N ALA A 660 13.22 49.91 -12.69
CA ALA A 660 13.73 49.86 -14.06
C ALA A 660 13.49 51.20 -14.77
N SER A 661 14.54 51.78 -15.35
CA SER A 661 14.37 52.99 -16.17
C SER A 661 13.49 52.67 -17.38
N MET A 662 12.70 53.64 -17.85
CA MET A 662 11.94 53.56 -19.11
C MET A 662 12.78 53.01 -20.28
N SER A 663 14.09 53.27 -20.30
CA SER A 663 15.03 52.73 -21.31
C SER A 663 15.33 51.23 -21.15
N GLN A 664 15.34 50.68 -19.94
CA GLN A 664 15.54 49.25 -19.67
C GLN A 664 14.26 48.44 -19.95
N HIS A 665 13.07 49.00 -19.64
CA HIS A 665 11.79 48.41 -20.03
C HIS A 665 11.66 48.28 -21.55
N LYS A 666 12.06 49.31 -22.29
CA LYS A 666 12.04 49.28 -23.75
C LYS A 666 12.97 48.20 -24.31
N VAL A 667 14.21 48.08 -23.80
CA VAL A 667 15.15 47.02 -24.22
C VAL A 667 14.61 45.62 -23.87
N LEU A 668 13.98 45.46 -22.71
CA LEU A 668 13.38 44.20 -22.28
C LEU A 668 12.21 43.79 -23.18
N LEU A 669 11.31 44.74 -23.49
CA LEU A 669 10.19 44.54 -24.40
C LEU A 669 10.66 44.26 -25.83
N ASP A 670 11.67 44.99 -26.33
CA ASP A 670 12.25 44.77 -27.66
C ASP A 670 12.89 43.36 -27.77
N GLU A 671 13.48 42.82 -26.71
CA GLU A 671 14.03 41.45 -26.70
C GLU A 671 12.94 40.38 -26.62
N LEU A 672 11.87 40.62 -25.86
CA LEU A 672 10.76 39.70 -25.72
C LEU A 672 9.86 39.68 -26.98
N GLU A 673 9.64 40.83 -27.63
CA GLU A 673 8.87 40.93 -28.87
C GLU A 673 9.54 40.21 -30.06
N LYS A 674 10.87 39.98 -30.00
CA LYS A 674 11.62 39.14 -30.97
C LYS A 674 11.30 37.64 -30.89
N VAL A 675 10.54 37.19 -29.88
CA VAL A 675 10.07 35.78 -29.74
C VAL A 675 9.00 35.42 -30.80
N THR A 676 8.68 36.33 -31.73
CA THR A 676 7.64 36.18 -32.76
C THR A 676 8.04 35.39 -34.02
N GLU A 677 9.29 34.98 -34.18
CA GLU A 677 9.61 33.95 -35.18
C GLU A 677 9.16 32.57 -34.68
N PRO A 678 8.53 31.73 -35.53
CA PRO A 678 7.96 30.47 -35.11
C PRO A 678 9.03 29.65 -34.40
N LEU A 679 8.73 29.22 -33.17
CA LEU A 679 9.51 28.25 -32.41
C LEU A 679 9.81 27.04 -33.30
N MET A 680 10.97 27.04 -33.97
CA MET A 680 11.44 25.94 -34.82
C MET A 680 11.80 24.68 -34.02
N ALA A 681 11.64 24.74 -32.69
CA ALA A 681 11.83 23.65 -31.74
C ALA A 681 11.09 22.36 -32.14
N ASP A 682 9.99 22.47 -32.88
CA ASP A 682 9.23 21.32 -33.36
C ASP A 682 9.49 20.99 -34.84
N ALA A 683 10.10 21.85 -35.65
CA ALA A 683 10.28 21.59 -37.10
C ALA A 683 11.40 20.58 -37.38
N ILE A 684 12.59 20.80 -36.83
CA ILE A 684 13.74 19.87 -36.98
C ILE A 684 13.40 18.51 -36.36
N THR A 685 12.69 18.52 -35.22
CA THR A 685 12.21 17.31 -34.53
C THR A 685 11.04 16.63 -35.27
N ARG A 686 10.06 17.38 -35.81
CA ARG A 686 8.93 16.83 -36.61
C ARG A 686 9.42 16.17 -37.89
N TYR A 687 10.29 16.81 -38.65
CA TYR A 687 10.78 16.23 -39.90
C TYR A 687 11.70 15.02 -39.68
N CYS A 688 12.49 15.01 -38.60
CA CYS A 688 13.25 13.82 -38.20
C CYS A 688 12.37 12.66 -37.69
N SER A 689 11.21 12.95 -37.07
CA SER A 689 10.31 11.93 -36.50
C SER A 689 9.21 11.44 -37.46
N LEU A 690 8.95 12.18 -38.55
CA LEU A 690 7.95 11.84 -39.59
C LEU A 690 8.24 10.51 -40.32
N LEU A 691 9.46 9.98 -40.25
CA LEU A 691 9.85 8.66 -40.77
C LEU A 691 9.35 7.47 -39.91
N ASN A 692 8.77 7.73 -38.73
CA ASN A 692 8.26 6.69 -37.82
C ASN A 692 6.71 6.58 -37.77
N ASP A 693 5.95 7.36 -38.55
CA ASP A 693 4.47 7.28 -38.64
C ASP A 693 4.02 6.50 -39.91
N PRO A 694 3.25 5.40 -39.78
CA PRO A 694 2.77 4.58 -40.90
C PRO A 694 1.99 5.35 -41.98
N ARG A 695 1.31 6.45 -41.65
CA ARG A 695 0.50 7.23 -42.61
C ARG A 695 1.34 8.06 -43.58
N ASN A 696 2.59 8.37 -43.21
CA ASN A 696 3.53 9.05 -44.09
C ASN A 696 4.30 8.07 -44.99
N MET A 697 4.34 6.78 -44.63
CA MET A 697 4.99 5.72 -45.41
C MET A 697 4.31 5.51 -46.77
N THR A 698 2.98 5.60 -46.82
CA THR A 698 2.19 5.56 -48.07
C THR A 698 2.54 6.71 -49.02
N ARG A 699 2.92 7.87 -48.47
CA ARG A 699 3.35 9.05 -49.24
C ARG A 699 4.82 8.91 -49.67
N LEU A 700 5.68 8.42 -48.78
CA LEU A 700 7.09 8.11 -49.06
C LEU A 700 7.26 7.05 -50.16
N MET A 701 6.41 6.02 -50.20
CA MET A 701 6.41 4.97 -51.25
C MET A 701 6.11 5.54 -52.64
N LYS A 702 5.36 6.65 -52.73
CA LYS A 702 5.13 7.36 -54.01
C LYS A 702 6.33 8.21 -54.41
N ASP A 703 7.04 8.81 -53.47
CA ASP A 703 8.03 9.86 -53.76
C ASP A 703 9.49 9.38 -53.78
N ILE A 704 9.79 8.18 -53.25
CA ILE A 704 11.13 7.57 -53.31
C ILE A 704 11.28 6.71 -54.58
N PRO A 705 12.18 7.07 -55.51
CA PRO A 705 12.33 6.38 -56.80
C PRO A 705 12.54 4.86 -56.70
N ALA A 706 13.36 4.41 -55.74
CA ALA A 706 13.68 3.00 -55.55
C ALA A 706 12.46 2.10 -55.20
N PHE A 707 11.43 2.65 -54.55
CA PHE A 707 10.20 1.89 -54.24
C PHE A 707 9.20 1.90 -55.41
N ARG A 708 9.21 2.96 -56.22
CA ARG A 708 8.36 3.09 -57.41
C ARG A 708 8.72 2.05 -58.49
N ASP A 709 9.99 1.64 -58.54
CA ASP A 709 10.48 0.60 -59.45
C ASP A 709 10.29 -0.84 -58.91
N THR A 710 9.96 -1.00 -57.61
CA THR A 710 9.90 -2.31 -56.94
C THR A 710 8.46 -2.82 -56.74
N PHE A 711 7.47 -1.95 -56.59
CA PHE A 711 6.07 -2.33 -56.34
C PHE A 711 5.12 -1.75 -57.39
N SER A 712 4.08 -2.50 -57.76
CA SER A 712 3.08 -2.07 -58.74
C SER A 712 2.07 -1.06 -58.16
N GLU A 713 1.43 -0.27 -59.02
CA GLU A 713 0.55 0.86 -58.67
C GLU A 713 -0.66 0.51 -57.76
N GLY A 714 -0.91 -0.79 -57.51
CA GLY A 714 -1.99 -1.30 -56.65
C GLY A 714 -1.55 -1.98 -55.35
N ALA A 715 -0.29 -1.86 -54.93
CA ALA A 715 0.21 -2.52 -53.72
C ALA A 715 -0.45 -1.98 -52.42
N VAL A 716 -0.89 -2.88 -51.54
CA VAL A 716 -1.64 -2.56 -50.31
C VAL A 716 -0.79 -2.84 -49.07
N LEU A 717 -0.60 -1.81 -48.24
CA LEU A 717 0.14 -1.89 -46.97
C LEU A 717 -0.80 -2.29 -45.82
N ALA A 718 -0.44 -3.34 -45.08
CA ALA A 718 -1.13 -3.78 -43.87
C ALA A 718 -0.18 -3.82 -42.66
N VAL A 719 -0.67 -3.34 -41.50
CA VAL A 719 0.05 -3.43 -40.22
C VAL A 719 -0.31 -4.76 -39.56
N VAL A 720 0.66 -5.66 -39.39
CA VAL A 720 0.43 -6.92 -38.67
C VAL A 720 0.77 -6.68 -37.19
N ALA A 721 -0.25 -6.66 -36.34
CA ALA A 721 -0.11 -6.25 -34.94
C ALA A 721 0.59 -7.31 -34.08
N ARG A 722 1.83 -7.01 -33.66
CA ARG A 722 2.27 -7.00 -32.24
C ARG A 722 3.68 -6.44 -32.04
N ASP A 723 4.54 -6.36 -33.07
CA ASP A 723 5.96 -5.97 -32.88
C ASP A 723 6.53 -4.98 -33.94
N LYS A 724 5.72 -4.02 -34.44
CA LYS A 724 6.17 -2.99 -35.41
C LYS A 724 6.75 -3.53 -36.74
N GLN A 725 6.38 -4.74 -37.17
CA GLN A 725 6.64 -5.23 -38.53
C GLN A 725 5.51 -4.83 -39.47
N TRP A 726 5.84 -4.41 -40.69
CA TRP A 726 4.85 -4.01 -41.71
C TRP A 726 4.84 -5.02 -42.87
N SER A 727 3.70 -5.24 -43.52
CA SER A 727 3.63 -6.07 -44.72
C SER A 727 3.02 -5.31 -45.89
N VAL A 728 3.63 -5.39 -47.07
CA VAL A 728 3.07 -4.89 -48.33
C VAL A 728 2.63 -6.08 -49.16
N THR A 729 1.35 -6.14 -49.50
CA THR A 729 0.81 -7.13 -50.44
C THR A 729 0.72 -6.49 -51.80
N ASP A 730 1.54 -6.95 -52.74
CA ASP A 730 1.49 -6.49 -54.13
C ASP A 730 1.08 -7.65 -55.03
N LYS A 731 -0.08 -7.50 -55.68
CA LYS A 731 -0.80 -8.56 -56.41
C LYS A 731 -1.02 -9.81 -55.54
N THR A 732 -0.17 -10.84 -55.68
CA THR A 732 -0.27 -12.12 -54.96
C THR A 732 0.89 -12.39 -54.01
N THR A 733 1.88 -11.50 -53.94
CA THR A 733 3.09 -11.69 -53.12
C THR A 733 3.06 -10.74 -51.93
N ILE A 734 3.25 -11.28 -50.72
CA ILE A 734 3.36 -10.50 -49.50
C ILE A 734 4.84 -10.29 -49.19
N TYR A 735 5.24 -9.03 -49.03
CA TYR A 735 6.57 -8.62 -48.61
C TYR A 735 6.51 -8.15 -47.16
N THR A 736 7.39 -8.66 -46.30
CA THR A 736 7.56 -8.17 -44.93
C THR A 736 8.67 -7.11 -44.91
N ILE A 737 8.36 -5.97 -44.31
CA ILE A 737 9.26 -4.84 -44.09
C ILE A 737 9.71 -4.89 -42.64
N GLU A 738 11.02 -5.04 -42.44
CA GLU A 738 11.64 -5.05 -41.12
C GLU A 738 12.71 -3.97 -41.00
N TYR A 739 12.60 -3.14 -39.97
CA TYR A 739 13.63 -2.16 -39.61
C TYR A 739 14.63 -2.83 -38.66
N SER A 740 15.92 -2.87 -39.01
CA SER A 740 16.97 -3.47 -38.17
C SER A 740 17.67 -2.39 -37.33
N PRO A 741 17.40 -2.27 -36.01
CA PRO A 741 17.98 -1.20 -35.19
C PRO A 741 19.50 -1.33 -35.02
N LEU A 742 20.04 -2.55 -35.12
CA LEU A 742 21.48 -2.84 -35.04
C LEU A 742 22.27 -2.45 -36.30
N LYS A 743 21.60 -2.31 -37.45
CA LYS A 743 22.24 -2.03 -38.76
C LYS A 743 21.70 -0.79 -39.46
N ASN A 744 20.70 -0.13 -38.86
CA ASN A 744 20.02 1.10 -39.27
C ASN A 744 19.51 1.09 -40.75
N GLN A 745 18.99 -0.05 -41.21
CA GLN A 745 18.55 -0.28 -42.60
C GLN A 745 17.11 -0.81 -42.64
N ILE A 746 16.38 -0.52 -43.74
CA ILE A 746 15.09 -1.14 -44.05
C ILE A 746 15.34 -2.38 -44.90
N LEU A 747 14.85 -3.53 -44.45
CA LEU A 747 15.00 -4.82 -45.12
C LEU A 747 13.64 -5.28 -45.68
N LEU A 748 13.66 -5.74 -46.93
CA LEU A 748 12.50 -6.30 -47.61
C LEU A 748 12.68 -7.81 -47.75
N PHE A 749 11.69 -8.57 -47.29
CA PHE A 749 11.66 -10.02 -47.41
C PHE A 749 10.37 -10.44 -48.14
N PRO A 750 10.44 -11.07 -49.33
CA PRO A 750 9.30 -11.79 -49.86
C PRO A 750 8.96 -12.90 -48.85
N ALA A 751 7.68 -13.08 -48.51
CA ALA A 751 7.24 -14.01 -47.46
C ALA A 751 7.67 -15.47 -47.69
N THR A 752 8.23 -15.80 -48.85
CA THR A 752 8.72 -17.14 -49.20
C THR A 752 10.23 -17.29 -49.36
N ASP A 753 11.06 -16.23 -49.31
CA ASP A 753 12.51 -16.44 -49.52
C ASP A 753 13.43 -15.53 -48.69
N LYS A 754 14.24 -16.17 -47.83
CA LYS A 754 15.11 -15.55 -46.81
C LYS A 754 16.49 -15.13 -47.34
N LYS A 755 16.64 -14.71 -48.59
CA LYS A 755 17.95 -14.19 -49.08
C LYS A 755 17.82 -13.00 -50.06
N SER A 756 18.08 -11.82 -49.48
CA SER A 756 18.77 -10.63 -50.03
C SER A 756 18.16 -9.76 -51.14
N ALA A 757 17.83 -8.50 -50.80
CA ALA A 757 18.43 -7.27 -51.35
C ALA A 757 18.13 -6.07 -50.41
N ARG A 758 19.10 -5.16 -50.22
CA ARG A 758 19.12 -4.06 -49.23
C ARG A 758 19.01 -2.68 -49.89
N VAL A 759 18.14 -1.81 -49.39
CA VAL A 759 18.21 -0.35 -49.62
C VAL A 759 18.41 0.34 -48.26
N VAL A 760 19.44 1.19 -48.17
CA VAL A 760 19.98 1.76 -46.93
C VAL A 760 19.77 3.27 -46.95
N VAL A 761 19.02 3.82 -45.99
CA VAL A 761 18.97 5.27 -45.71
C VAL A 761 19.24 5.42 -44.20
N THR A 762 20.48 5.75 -43.82
CA THR A 762 20.94 5.67 -42.41
C THR A 762 21.08 6.99 -41.65
N ASP A 763 21.65 8.09 -42.17
CA ASP A 763 22.25 9.07 -41.23
C ASP A 763 21.89 10.56 -41.48
N THR A 764 20.79 11.05 -40.92
CA THR A 764 20.49 12.50 -40.94
C THR A 764 20.81 13.23 -39.63
N LEU A 765 20.48 12.70 -38.44
CA LEU A 765 20.74 13.38 -37.15
C LEU A 765 22.23 13.42 -36.79
N ASP A 766 22.93 12.30 -36.91
CA ASP A 766 24.38 12.23 -36.63
C ASP A 766 25.19 13.06 -37.62
N THR A 767 24.76 13.14 -38.88
CA THR A 767 25.37 14.02 -39.90
C THR A 767 25.17 15.50 -39.57
N CYS A 768 24.04 15.89 -38.98
CA CYS A 768 23.82 17.26 -38.51
C CYS A 768 24.66 17.60 -37.28
N ILE A 769 24.72 16.70 -36.30
CA ILE A 769 25.58 16.85 -35.13
C ILE A 769 27.05 16.95 -35.56
N LYS A 770 27.45 16.15 -36.55
CA LYS A 770 28.79 16.21 -37.15
C LYS A 770 29.03 17.56 -37.86
N ALA A 771 28.09 18.04 -38.67
CA ALA A 771 28.19 19.36 -39.31
C ALA A 771 28.33 20.50 -38.29
N LEU A 772 27.60 20.45 -37.18
CA LEU A 772 27.70 21.42 -36.07
C LEU A 772 29.05 21.33 -35.34
N LYS A 773 29.56 20.11 -35.09
CA LYS A 773 30.88 19.89 -34.48
C LYS A 773 32.03 20.36 -35.36
N ASP A 774 31.94 20.05 -36.66
CA ASP A 774 32.94 20.40 -37.67
C ASP A 774 32.80 21.85 -38.15
N LYS A 775 31.82 22.60 -37.62
CA LYS A 775 31.48 23.99 -37.97
C LYS A 775 31.20 24.18 -39.47
N ASN A 776 30.65 23.15 -40.12
CA ASN A 776 30.39 23.13 -41.55
C ASN A 776 28.97 23.61 -41.87
N MET A 777 28.82 24.94 -42.01
CA MET A 777 27.54 25.57 -42.28
C MET A 777 26.95 25.15 -43.64
N SER A 778 27.78 25.01 -44.67
CA SER A 778 27.33 24.59 -46.01
C SER A 778 26.70 23.20 -46.00
N LEU A 779 27.30 22.25 -45.27
CA LEU A 779 26.72 20.91 -45.09
C LEU A 779 25.39 21.00 -44.33
N LEU A 780 25.33 21.79 -43.25
CA LEU A 780 24.12 21.97 -42.44
C LEU A 780 22.96 22.57 -43.28
N LEU A 781 23.24 23.55 -44.13
CA LEU A 781 22.27 24.18 -45.04
C LEU A 781 21.83 23.23 -46.17
N SER A 782 22.73 22.38 -46.66
CA SER A 782 22.38 21.39 -47.70
C SER A 782 21.45 20.29 -47.19
N LEU A 783 21.52 19.97 -45.89
CA LEU A 783 20.67 18.97 -45.24
C LEU A 783 19.28 19.53 -44.88
N TYR A 784 19.16 20.85 -44.72
CA TYR A 784 17.92 21.53 -44.33
C TYR A 784 17.75 22.84 -45.09
N THR A 785 16.97 22.78 -46.17
CA THR A 785 16.67 23.95 -47.02
C THR A 785 15.96 25.08 -46.25
N ASP A 786 15.22 24.76 -45.18
CA ASP A 786 14.56 25.77 -44.33
C ASP A 786 15.56 26.62 -43.54
N LEU A 787 16.74 26.08 -43.21
CA LEU A 787 17.82 26.86 -42.60
C LEU A 787 18.47 27.82 -43.60
N ALA A 788 18.43 27.51 -44.91
CA ALA A 788 18.99 28.37 -45.96
C ALA A 788 18.20 29.68 -46.17
N GLY A 789 16.96 29.74 -45.69
CA GLY A 789 16.19 30.98 -45.61
C GLY A 789 16.54 31.87 -44.41
N ILE A 790 17.24 31.33 -43.41
CA ILE A 790 17.55 32.02 -42.14
C ILE A 790 19.02 32.39 -42.04
N PHE A 791 19.91 31.49 -42.45
CA PHE A 791 21.35 31.70 -42.42
C PHE A 791 21.94 31.54 -43.82
N SER A 792 22.89 32.40 -44.17
CA SER A 792 23.71 32.16 -45.36
C SER A 792 24.86 31.21 -45.06
N THR A 793 25.60 30.79 -46.09
CA THR A 793 26.85 30.03 -45.94
C THR A 793 27.94 30.82 -45.19
N ALA A 794 27.78 32.13 -45.01
CA ALA A 794 28.70 32.97 -44.24
C ALA A 794 28.43 32.94 -42.73
N ALA A 795 27.34 32.31 -42.26
CA ALA A 795 27.08 32.15 -40.83
C ALA A 795 28.13 31.25 -40.16
N VAL A 796 28.56 31.63 -38.97
CA VAL A 796 29.62 30.98 -38.22
C VAL A 796 29.03 30.13 -37.10
N ILE A 797 29.47 28.87 -37.01
CA ILE A 797 29.11 27.97 -35.92
C ILE A 797 30.22 28.02 -34.84
N GLU A 798 29.84 28.42 -33.63
CA GLU A 798 30.66 28.43 -32.42
C GLU A 798 30.24 27.27 -31.50
N VAL A 799 31.20 26.53 -30.95
CA VAL A 799 30.92 25.44 -30.00
C VAL A 799 30.90 26.03 -28.59
N ILE A 800 29.76 25.93 -27.87
CA ILE A 800 29.65 26.39 -26.47
C ILE A 800 30.01 25.25 -25.52
N ASP A 801 29.49 24.04 -25.76
CA ASP A 801 29.79 22.83 -25.00
C ASP A 801 30.07 21.66 -25.96
N LYS A 802 31.16 20.92 -25.70
CA LYS A 802 31.87 20.06 -26.66
C LYS A 802 31.03 18.95 -27.31
N ASN A 803 29.79 18.70 -26.88
CA ASN A 803 28.89 17.74 -27.55
C ASN A 803 27.39 18.06 -27.41
N LYS A 804 27.00 19.18 -26.79
CA LYS A 804 25.60 19.41 -26.41
C LYS A 804 25.06 20.78 -26.80
N THR A 805 25.89 21.80 -27.04
CA THR A 805 25.38 23.15 -27.35
C THR A 805 26.34 23.92 -28.26
N TRP A 806 25.77 24.55 -29.28
CA TRP A 806 26.43 25.38 -30.28
C TRP A 806 25.73 26.73 -30.36
N ARG A 807 26.41 27.72 -30.93
CA ARG A 807 25.89 29.05 -31.24
C ARG A 807 26.15 29.32 -32.71
N ILE A 808 25.14 29.78 -33.43
CA ILE A 808 25.25 30.16 -34.83
C ILE A 808 25.10 31.67 -34.90
N VAL A 809 26.10 32.33 -35.49
CA VAL A 809 26.20 33.80 -35.54
C VAL A 809 26.35 34.23 -36.99
N GLU A 810 25.51 35.17 -37.43
CA GLU A 810 25.65 35.81 -38.73
C GLU A 810 25.77 37.32 -38.55
N THR A 811 26.80 37.89 -39.16
CA THR A 811 27.25 39.27 -38.92
C THR A 811 27.22 40.06 -40.22
N ASP A 812 26.63 41.25 -40.19
CA ASP A 812 26.74 42.25 -41.27
C ASP A 812 28.02 43.06 -41.04
N SER A 813 28.86 43.16 -42.05
CA SER A 813 30.05 44.00 -42.05
C SER A 813 29.81 45.48 -41.71
N GLN A 814 28.59 46.02 -41.84
CA GLN A 814 28.26 47.42 -41.52
C GLN A 814 27.41 47.63 -40.27
N LYS A 815 26.71 46.60 -39.76
CA LYS A 815 25.73 46.72 -38.65
C LYS A 815 26.06 45.84 -37.42
N GLY A 816 27.13 45.07 -37.47
CA GLY A 816 27.46 44.10 -36.42
C GLY A 816 26.62 42.82 -36.52
N THR A 817 26.52 42.06 -35.42
CA THR A 817 25.80 40.78 -35.40
C THR A 817 24.31 41.00 -35.66
N ILE A 818 23.79 40.39 -36.73
CA ILE A 818 22.38 40.55 -37.14
C ILE A 818 21.53 39.39 -36.65
N LYS A 819 22.09 38.17 -36.61
CA LYS A 819 21.39 36.95 -36.19
C LYS A 819 22.27 36.14 -35.28
N GLU A 820 21.72 35.74 -34.14
CA GLU A 820 22.43 34.95 -33.15
C GLU A 820 21.49 33.90 -32.56
N TYR A 821 21.81 32.62 -32.75
CA TYR A 821 20.98 31.51 -32.31
C TYR A 821 21.81 30.53 -31.50
N ARG A 822 21.16 29.89 -30.54
CA ARG A 822 21.69 28.75 -29.79
C ARG A 822 21.08 27.48 -30.36
N VAL A 823 21.90 26.47 -30.61
CA VAL A 823 21.51 25.12 -30.99
C VAL A 823 21.93 24.16 -29.88
N TRP A 824 21.10 23.21 -29.46
CA TRP A 824 21.50 22.20 -28.47
C TRP A 824 20.87 20.83 -28.75
N TYR A 825 21.52 19.78 -28.28
CA TYR A 825 21.01 18.42 -28.30
C TYR A 825 20.30 18.11 -26.97
N GLY A 826 19.06 17.62 -27.01
CA GLY A 826 18.25 17.37 -25.83
C GLY A 826 17.08 16.39 -26.05
N TYR A 827 16.18 16.28 -25.08
CA TYR A 827 14.99 15.42 -25.15
C TYR A 827 13.70 16.25 -25.07
N SER A 828 12.65 15.83 -25.78
CA SER A 828 11.32 16.42 -25.65
C SER A 828 10.64 15.98 -24.35
N ALA A 829 9.53 16.65 -23.98
CA ALA A 829 8.67 16.23 -22.87
C ALA A 829 8.09 14.80 -23.00
N ARG A 830 8.20 14.19 -24.20
CA ARG A 830 7.80 12.80 -24.48
C ARG A 830 8.99 11.83 -24.57
N GLY A 831 10.20 12.28 -24.22
CA GLY A 831 11.42 11.46 -24.19
C GLY A 831 12.10 11.24 -25.54
N VAL A 832 11.75 12.03 -26.57
CA VAL A 832 12.36 11.91 -27.91
C VAL A 832 13.60 12.77 -28.01
N SER A 833 14.75 12.21 -28.38
CA SER A 833 16.00 12.95 -28.56
C SER A 833 16.05 13.74 -29.87
N GLY A 834 16.56 14.96 -29.85
CA GLY A 834 16.67 15.81 -31.04
C GLY A 834 17.57 17.03 -30.87
N LEU A 835 17.79 17.76 -31.96
CA LEU A 835 18.43 19.08 -31.96
C LEU A 835 17.37 20.18 -31.89
N TYR A 836 17.58 21.14 -31.01
CA TYR A 836 16.72 22.29 -30.77
C TYR A 836 17.49 23.57 -31.07
N MET A 837 16.83 24.57 -31.64
CA MET A 837 17.43 25.86 -31.98
C MET A 837 16.52 27.02 -31.60
N GLN A 838 17.08 28.09 -31.03
CA GLN A 838 16.34 29.32 -30.71
C GLN A 838 17.24 30.57 -30.76
N PRO A 839 16.70 31.77 -30.97
CA PRO A 839 17.45 33.03 -30.83
C PRO A 839 18.10 33.18 -29.45
N LEU A 840 19.24 33.86 -29.38
CA LEU A 840 19.94 34.19 -28.13
C LEU A 840 19.54 35.60 -27.65
N PHE A 841 19.22 35.76 -26.36
CA PHE A 841 18.79 37.05 -25.76
C PHE A 841 19.80 37.58 -24.73
N PRO A 842 21.02 37.95 -25.14
CA PRO A 842 22.10 38.33 -24.22
C PRO A 842 21.75 39.55 -23.36
N LYS A 843 21.01 40.52 -23.91
CA LYS A 843 20.61 41.75 -23.19
C LYS A 843 19.61 41.47 -22.07
N LEU A 844 18.64 40.59 -22.31
CA LEU A 844 17.65 40.16 -21.31
C LEU A 844 18.31 39.41 -20.15
N LYS A 845 19.23 38.50 -20.47
CA LYS A 845 20.02 37.79 -19.46
C LYS A 845 20.79 38.76 -18.56
N ASP A 846 21.44 39.75 -19.15
CA ASP A 846 22.22 40.76 -18.43
C ASP A 846 21.36 41.62 -17.50
N ILE A 847 20.13 41.96 -17.92
CA ILE A 847 19.14 42.69 -17.10
C ILE A 847 18.70 41.83 -15.90
N LEU A 848 18.39 40.56 -16.14
CA LEU A 848 17.94 39.63 -15.09
C LEU A 848 19.08 39.26 -14.12
N ASP A 849 20.30 39.06 -14.63
CA ASP A 849 21.50 38.80 -13.81
C ASP A 849 21.76 39.98 -12.85
N ARG A 850 21.62 41.23 -13.32
CA ARG A 850 21.71 42.43 -12.48
C ARG A 850 20.59 42.54 -11.44
N ALA A 851 19.42 41.97 -11.74
CA ALA A 851 18.30 41.86 -10.81
C ALA A 851 18.40 40.63 -9.86
N GLY A 852 19.54 39.92 -9.89
CA GLY A 852 19.79 38.74 -9.04
C GLY A 852 19.20 37.43 -9.56
N VAL A 853 18.61 37.43 -10.77
CA VAL A 853 18.02 36.25 -11.42
C VAL A 853 18.98 35.70 -12.46
N ARG A 854 19.70 34.61 -12.12
CA ARG A 854 20.63 33.97 -13.05
C ARG A 854 19.93 33.03 -14.02
N LEU A 855 19.88 33.41 -15.30
CA LEU A 855 19.37 32.54 -16.37
C LEU A 855 20.46 31.59 -16.89
N ARG A 856 20.10 30.31 -17.01
CA ARG A 856 20.95 29.31 -17.66
C ARG A 856 21.02 29.55 -19.16
N THR A 857 22.18 29.26 -19.72
CA THR A 857 22.31 28.87 -21.13
C THR A 857 21.40 27.66 -21.35
N GLN A 858 20.32 27.63 -22.12
CA GLN A 858 19.24 26.57 -22.13
C GLN A 858 17.93 27.02 -21.49
N ALA A 859 17.90 28.16 -20.78
CA ALA A 859 16.64 28.80 -20.42
C ALA A 859 15.79 29.05 -21.68
N TRP A 860 14.50 28.81 -21.54
CA TRP A 860 13.50 28.87 -22.61
C TRP A 860 12.64 30.12 -22.44
N ILE A 861 12.35 30.81 -23.54
CA ILE A 861 11.43 31.95 -23.56
C ILE A 861 10.38 31.68 -24.61
N SER A 862 9.11 31.76 -24.23
CA SER A 862 7.98 31.63 -25.16
C SER A 862 6.97 32.74 -24.95
N LYS A 863 6.17 33.04 -25.96
CA LYS A 863 4.97 33.87 -25.75
C LYS A 863 4.08 33.20 -24.70
N GLY A 864 3.56 34.00 -23.77
CA GLY A 864 2.62 33.55 -22.77
C GLY A 864 1.22 33.40 -23.34
N THR A 865 0.32 32.84 -22.53
CA THR A 865 -1.07 32.63 -22.95
C THR A 865 -1.91 33.92 -22.86
N VAL A 866 -1.38 34.97 -22.23
CA VAL A 866 -1.98 36.30 -22.14
C VAL A 866 -1.44 37.19 -23.26
N ILE A 867 -2.26 38.12 -23.76
CA ILE A 867 -1.81 39.14 -24.73
C ILE A 867 -0.63 39.92 -24.13
N ASP A 868 0.40 40.16 -24.95
CA ASP A 868 1.64 40.83 -24.56
C ASP A 868 2.34 40.24 -23.31
N SER A 869 2.31 38.91 -23.18
CA SER A 869 3.03 38.17 -22.14
C SER A 869 4.07 37.19 -22.69
N TRP A 870 5.04 36.83 -21.85
CA TRP A 870 6.12 35.89 -22.12
C TRP A 870 6.40 35.01 -20.91
N ASN A 871 6.61 33.72 -21.14
CA ASN A 871 7.11 32.79 -20.13
C ASN A 871 8.62 32.66 -20.27
N ILE A 872 9.35 32.93 -19.18
CA ILE A 872 10.77 32.63 -19.02
C ILE A 872 10.89 31.40 -18.12
N ASP A 873 11.44 30.34 -18.68
CA ASP A 873 11.60 29.06 -18.05
C ASP A 873 13.09 28.74 -17.92
N ASN A 874 13.58 28.59 -16.69
CA ASN A 874 15.00 28.43 -16.44
C ASN A 874 15.53 26.98 -16.56
N ASP A 875 14.88 26.12 -17.38
CA ASP A 875 15.33 24.78 -17.87
C ASP A 875 14.41 23.57 -17.53
N LEU A 876 13.08 23.69 -17.68
CA LEU A 876 12.08 22.63 -17.36
C LEU A 876 12.19 21.36 -18.20
N LEU A 877 12.69 21.47 -19.43
CA LEU A 877 12.70 20.38 -20.42
C LEU A 877 13.99 19.56 -20.42
N ASN A 878 14.97 19.89 -19.56
CA ASN A 878 16.24 19.19 -19.49
C ASN A 878 16.31 18.22 -18.30
N PRO A 879 16.24 16.89 -18.55
CA PRO A 879 16.28 15.87 -17.50
C PRO A 879 17.65 15.73 -16.80
N ASP A 880 18.72 16.38 -17.29
CA ASP A 880 20.06 16.36 -16.67
C ASP A 880 20.28 17.47 -15.61
N ASN A 881 19.24 18.26 -15.27
CA ASN A 881 19.34 19.30 -14.25
C ASN A 881 19.49 18.72 -12.83
N LYS A 882 20.73 18.45 -12.41
CA LYS A 882 21.01 17.67 -11.18
C LYS A 882 21.24 18.49 -9.90
N ASP A 883 21.54 19.80 -9.96
CA ASP A 883 22.12 20.46 -8.76
C ASP A 883 21.62 21.87 -8.39
N THR A 884 20.67 22.49 -9.10
CA THR A 884 20.08 23.77 -8.64
C THR A 884 18.60 23.84 -9.01
N GLY A 885 17.75 24.21 -8.05
CA GLY A 885 16.29 24.29 -8.22
C GLY A 885 15.82 25.03 -9.47
N TYR A 886 14.58 24.73 -9.86
CA TYR A 886 13.91 25.26 -11.05
C TYR A 886 13.06 26.50 -10.73
N VAL A 887 13.02 27.47 -11.65
CA VAL A 887 12.16 28.67 -11.57
C VAL A 887 11.50 28.94 -12.92
N LYS A 888 10.19 29.20 -12.91
CA LYS A 888 9.42 29.75 -14.03
C LYS A 888 8.93 31.16 -13.69
N ILE A 889 9.12 32.09 -14.62
CA ILE A 889 8.77 33.49 -14.47
C ILE A 889 7.87 33.88 -15.65
N GLU A 890 6.66 34.32 -15.38
CA GLU A 890 5.80 34.95 -16.39
C GLU A 890 6.02 36.45 -16.40
N VAL A 891 6.16 37.04 -17.58
CA VAL A 891 6.47 38.45 -17.81
C VAL A 891 5.34 39.05 -18.64
N ILE A 892 4.74 40.15 -18.20
CA ILE A 892 3.58 40.76 -18.87
C ILE A 892 3.88 42.23 -19.13
N LYS A 893 3.69 42.68 -20.38
CA LYS A 893 3.68 44.09 -20.74
C LYS A 893 2.32 44.68 -20.37
N GLU A 894 2.35 45.66 -19.48
CA GLU A 894 1.17 46.40 -19.08
C GLU A 894 0.81 47.45 -20.15
N SER A 895 -0.46 47.84 -20.23
CA SER A 895 -0.93 48.92 -21.12
C SER A 895 -0.25 50.28 -20.87
N SER A 896 0.36 50.45 -19.69
CA SER A 896 1.16 51.62 -19.29
C SER A 896 2.59 51.62 -19.85
N GLY A 897 3.02 50.55 -20.53
CA GLY A 897 4.40 50.38 -21.00
C GLY A 897 5.37 49.82 -19.94
N ASN A 898 4.88 49.53 -18.74
CA ASN A 898 5.63 48.85 -17.68
C ASN A 898 5.65 47.32 -17.88
N VAL A 899 6.56 46.64 -17.18
CA VAL A 899 6.69 45.18 -17.24
C VAL A 899 6.57 44.54 -15.87
N SER A 900 5.63 43.62 -15.73
CA SER A 900 5.35 42.85 -14.51
C SER A 900 5.96 41.45 -14.60
N PHE A 901 6.57 40.94 -13.52
CA PHE A 901 7.14 39.60 -13.43
C PHE A 901 6.46 38.80 -12.31
N TYR A 902 6.08 37.56 -12.62
CA TYR A 902 5.38 36.64 -11.73
C TYR A 902 6.19 35.34 -11.58
N GLY A 903 6.73 35.08 -10.39
CA GLY A 903 7.41 33.81 -10.09
C GLY A 903 6.39 32.74 -9.70
N THR A 904 6.35 31.61 -10.41
CA THR A 904 5.20 30.69 -10.29
C THR A 904 5.50 29.32 -9.69
N ASN A 905 6.76 28.86 -9.55
CA ASN A 905 7.08 27.57 -8.91
C ASN A 905 8.56 27.43 -8.51
N LEU A 906 8.84 26.84 -7.33
CA LEU A 906 10.17 26.32 -6.93
C LEU A 906 10.04 24.82 -6.65
N ARG A 907 10.82 23.98 -7.35
CA ARG A 907 10.91 22.54 -7.12
C ARG A 907 12.31 22.18 -6.61
N VAL A 908 12.39 21.43 -5.50
CA VAL A 908 13.62 20.80 -5.00
C VAL A 908 13.42 19.29 -5.03
N ALA A 909 14.22 18.57 -5.81
CA ALA A 909 14.22 17.11 -5.81
C ALA A 909 15.37 16.61 -4.93
N GLN A 910 15.09 15.74 -3.97
CA GLN A 910 16.12 14.98 -3.26
C GLN A 910 16.04 13.53 -3.72
N ILE A 911 17.21 12.93 -3.97
CA ILE A 911 17.32 11.49 -4.15
C ILE A 911 17.74 10.94 -2.79
N ASN A 912 16.93 10.07 -2.20
CA ASN A 912 17.32 9.41 -0.95
C ASN A 912 18.36 8.30 -1.22
N ASP A 913 18.93 7.73 -0.17
CA ASP A 913 20.00 6.72 -0.25
C ASP A 913 19.61 5.46 -1.05
N LYS A 914 18.31 5.27 -1.32
CA LYS A 914 17.76 4.16 -2.09
C LYS A 914 17.53 4.48 -3.58
N ARG A 915 17.97 5.64 -4.06
CA ARG A 915 17.72 6.15 -5.43
C ARG A 915 16.23 6.34 -5.76
N GLU A 916 15.39 6.44 -4.74
CA GLU A 916 13.98 6.76 -4.91
C GLU A 916 13.80 8.28 -4.98
N ARG A 917 12.85 8.72 -5.80
CA ARG A 917 12.54 10.15 -5.94
C ARG A 917 11.71 10.57 -4.74
N GLU A 918 12.31 11.33 -3.83
CA GLU A 918 11.53 12.10 -2.86
C GLU A 918 11.14 13.44 -3.50
N LEU A 919 9.84 13.54 -3.80
CA LEU A 919 9.21 14.76 -4.29
C LEU A 919 8.89 15.66 -3.08
N PHE A 920 9.77 16.62 -2.80
CA PHE A 920 9.44 17.71 -1.89
C PHE A 920 8.84 18.86 -2.70
N ILE A 921 7.51 18.94 -2.74
CA ILE A 921 6.82 20.19 -3.11
C ILE A 921 6.81 21.06 -1.85
N ARG A 922 7.80 21.94 -1.71
CA ARG A 922 7.66 23.06 -0.78
C ARG A 922 7.02 24.20 -1.55
N SER A 923 5.73 24.44 -1.35
CA SER A 923 5.17 25.76 -1.63
C SER A 923 5.80 26.72 -0.62
N TYR A 924 6.70 27.57 -1.10
CA TYR A 924 7.08 28.73 -0.31
C TYR A 924 6.02 29.80 -0.54
N GLN A 925 5.63 30.52 0.51
CA GLN A 925 4.86 31.74 0.34
C GLN A 925 5.61 32.73 -0.56
N SER A 926 4.87 33.65 -1.16
CA SER A 926 5.41 34.72 -2.00
C SER A 926 6.56 35.44 -1.29
N THR A 927 7.67 35.64 -1.99
CA THR A 927 8.68 36.61 -1.57
C THR A 927 8.07 37.99 -1.71
N VAL A 928 7.70 38.62 -0.59
CA VAL A 928 7.21 40.00 -0.58
C VAL A 928 8.41 40.95 -0.50
N LEU A 929 8.61 41.79 -1.51
CA LEU A 929 9.45 42.99 -1.40
C LEU A 929 8.63 44.08 -0.67
N ALA A 930 8.82 44.22 0.64
CA ALA A 930 8.12 45.23 1.45
C ALA A 930 9.07 46.28 2.06
N LYS A 931 8.62 47.53 2.09
CA LYS A 931 9.23 48.65 2.83
C LYS A 931 8.79 48.58 4.30
N SER A 932 9.71 48.68 5.27
CA SER A 932 9.39 48.70 6.71
C SER A 932 9.69 50.06 7.35
N GLY A 933 8.80 50.50 8.25
CA GLY A 933 8.79 51.81 8.89
C GLY A 933 9.86 52.04 9.96
N THR A 934 10.51 53.20 9.81
CA THR A 934 11.16 54.12 10.78
C THR A 934 11.59 53.63 12.17
N THR A 935 12.89 53.80 12.47
CA THR A 935 13.36 54.85 13.41
C THR A 935 14.73 55.40 12.97
N THR A 936 14.71 56.71 12.75
CA THR A 936 15.73 57.77 12.55
C THR A 936 17.24 57.48 12.67
N LYS A 937 18.02 58.05 11.72
CA LYS A 937 18.91 59.19 12.09
C LYS A 937 19.45 60.16 11.02
N ASP A 938 19.26 60.00 9.71
CA ASP A 938 19.94 60.91 8.75
C ASP A 938 19.08 61.68 7.72
N CYS A 939 17.75 61.71 7.84
CA CYS A 939 16.91 62.54 6.95
C CYS A 939 15.84 63.28 7.78
N GLY A 940 15.73 64.61 7.66
CA GLY A 940 14.72 65.44 8.34
C GLY A 940 13.29 65.10 7.88
N SER A 941 12.27 65.38 8.69
CA SER A 941 10.88 64.95 8.44
C SER A 941 10.22 65.57 7.19
N ASP A 942 10.87 66.52 6.54
CA ASP A 942 10.46 67.18 5.29
C ASP A 942 11.44 66.94 4.12
N GLY A 943 12.46 66.09 4.30
CA GLY A 943 13.46 65.80 3.26
C GLY A 943 14.55 66.88 3.08
N SER A 944 14.62 67.90 3.94
CA SER A 944 15.72 68.86 3.91
C SER A 944 17.08 68.18 4.21
N ASN A 945 18.10 68.47 3.38
CA ASN A 945 19.48 67.93 3.33
C ASN A 945 19.78 66.67 2.46
N SER A 946 18.91 66.28 1.52
CA SER A 946 19.28 65.34 0.44
C SER A 946 20.02 66.04 -0.72
N VAL A 947 21.12 65.47 -1.21
CA VAL A 947 21.94 66.01 -2.33
C VAL A 947 21.19 66.04 -3.67
N PHE A 948 20.05 65.34 -3.79
CA PHE A 948 19.27 65.20 -5.03
C PHE A 948 17.88 65.85 -4.99
N GLY A 949 17.61 66.70 -3.99
CA GLY A 949 16.38 67.49 -3.91
C GLY A 949 15.19 66.77 -3.25
N PRO A 950 14.05 67.50 -3.12
CA PRO A 950 13.01 67.23 -2.11
C PRO A 950 12.16 65.98 -2.33
N ASP A 951 12.23 65.33 -3.50
CA ASP A 951 11.44 64.13 -3.82
C ASP A 951 12.26 62.81 -3.77
N THR A 952 13.45 62.83 -3.16
CA THR A 952 14.36 61.66 -3.16
C THR A 952 14.31 60.85 -1.85
N ILE A 953 14.07 59.53 -1.93
CA ILE A 953 14.16 58.59 -0.80
C ILE A 953 15.62 58.12 -0.60
N CYS A 954 16.14 58.23 0.63
CA CYS A 954 17.52 57.93 1.05
C CYS A 954 17.90 56.41 0.90
N PRO A 955 19.13 56.00 0.45
CA PRO A 955 19.37 54.66 -0.15
C PRO A 955 19.72 53.46 0.76
N ASN A 956 19.68 53.56 2.10
CA ASN A 956 20.27 52.51 2.97
C ASN A 956 19.28 51.65 3.79
N THR A 957 18.04 51.45 3.34
CA THR A 957 17.01 50.74 4.14
C THR A 957 16.48 49.42 3.55
N MET A 958 17.25 48.70 2.73
CA MET A 958 16.84 47.37 2.24
C MET A 958 17.45 46.24 3.09
N LYS A 959 16.59 45.45 3.75
CA LYS A 959 16.90 44.09 4.22
C LYS A 959 15.85 43.12 3.70
N PHE A 960 16.31 42.03 3.10
CA PHE A 960 15.48 40.89 2.71
C PHE A 960 14.92 40.20 3.97
N SER A 961 13.60 39.95 4.03
CA SER A 961 13.01 39.27 5.18
C SER A 961 13.36 37.78 5.17
N THR A 962 13.98 37.34 6.27
CA THR A 962 14.16 35.93 6.60
C THR A 962 12.83 35.30 7.01
N ASN A 963 12.66 34.01 6.68
CA ASN A 963 11.60 33.13 7.18
C ASN A 963 11.40 33.32 8.70
N ARG A 964 10.16 33.53 9.16
CA ARG A 964 9.86 33.83 10.58
C ARG A 964 10.13 32.66 11.55
N LEU A 965 10.53 31.48 11.07
CA LEU A 965 10.84 30.34 11.94
C LEU A 965 12.32 29.92 11.97
N GLU A 966 13.15 30.34 11.02
CA GLU A 966 14.61 30.16 11.10
C GLU A 966 15.31 31.36 10.47
N ARG A 967 16.12 32.06 11.26
CA ARG A 967 16.90 33.25 10.84
C ARG A 967 18.05 32.85 9.89
N ARG A 968 17.76 32.39 8.67
CA ARG A 968 18.78 32.14 7.64
C ARG A 968 18.53 32.99 6.38
N SER A 969 19.60 33.50 5.79
CA SER A 969 19.55 34.27 4.55
C SER A 969 19.36 33.37 3.31
N TRP A 970 18.89 33.94 2.20
CA TRP A 970 18.70 33.22 0.94
C TRP A 970 20.02 32.59 0.44
N GLU A 971 21.15 33.25 0.69
CA GLU A 971 22.50 32.79 0.35
C GLU A 971 23.01 31.66 1.28
N GLU A 972 22.58 31.63 2.55
CA GLU A 972 22.86 30.55 3.50
C GLU A 972 22.04 29.28 3.20
N MET A 973 20.81 29.43 2.69
CA MET A 973 19.97 28.30 2.25
C MET A 973 20.54 27.62 0.99
N LEU A 974 21.24 28.36 0.13
CA LEU A 974 21.96 27.81 -1.01
C LEU A 974 23.38 27.30 -0.69
N ARG A 975 23.92 27.63 0.49
CA ARG A 975 25.26 27.24 0.95
C ARG A 975 25.18 26.43 2.25
N VAL A 976 24.45 25.32 2.26
CA VAL A 976 24.59 24.36 3.37
C VAL A 976 25.72 23.39 3.04
N SER A 977 26.89 23.79 3.54
CA SER A 977 28.03 23.01 4.05
C SER A 977 28.15 21.53 3.66
N ARG A 978 29.28 21.24 3.00
CA ARG A 978 29.97 19.96 2.98
C ARG A 978 30.16 19.36 4.39
N LEU A 979 29.81 18.07 4.50
CA LEU A 979 30.40 16.97 5.31
C LEU A 979 30.05 16.88 6.81
N PRO A 980 30.09 15.66 7.44
CA PRO A 980 30.45 14.33 6.90
C PRO A 980 29.26 13.42 6.58
#